data_AF-A0A7K0JGW8-F1
#
_entry.id   AF-A0A7K0JGW8-F1
#
_cell.length_a   1.000
_cell.length_b   1.000
_cell.length_c   1.000
_cell.angle_alpha   90.00
_cell.angle_beta   90.00
_cell.angle_gamma   90.00
#
_symmetry.space_group_name_H-M   'P 1'
#
loop_
_entity.id
_entity.type
_entity.pdbx_description
1 polymer ?
#
loop_
_entity_poly.entity_id
_entity_poly.type
_entity_poly.pdbx_seq_one_letter_code
_entity_poly.pdbx_strand_id
1 'polypeptide(L)'
;MCVLSKTSRGITSGNNRCLKDTVKLWLFVKPVMLKFMFVKMRKTNGEPYTGRLVRTVRGQALGNLPSQDGKAPSAEPTLYEYIGCATPFDRLWISSLTDKAIREGLKNLECGSKYDNLYYAAKARSEADWLVGINATQAITLAAGRGTYSLGRVQTPTLAMVCKRFWENKRFTPETFHQLHFGTEHKDGTVVKFDSDEKYKDKAVAEELYNKVKGTRSATLTKVVRKEKVEDTPLLYDLTTLQKDANSKHGFTAEQTLAIAQKLYEAKLITYPRTGSRYISEDVFAEIPKLLQTLKNRPVWSLYALSIKKPTRRSVDGSKVTDHHAIIITGELPKHMSNEDMTIYDMIVGRMLEAFSEKCIKDVTQVTADCCGITFTAKGSVIKKEGWRYIYGADKKDVLLPADWNEGDVVSVNSSSLTTGQTKPKPLHTEASLLAAMETCGKDIEDDEMRQAIKDCGIGTPATRAAIIETLFARGYVVRAEKSLVPTEKGLALYYVVKEMQIADVAMTGEWEQSLAKIERGEMDDRDFRRGIEEYTSLITSELLSCQKIFGHKESECTCPKCGTGKMQFFHKVVRCDNKECGLPIFRQKAGKDLTDDEMKELITNGKTGVLKGFKSKQGKKFSAIVAFDSDFNTQFIFPK
;
A
#
# COMPACT_ATOMS: atom_id res chain seq x y z
N MET A 1 -22.03 29.67 16.77
CA MET A 1 -22.06 28.19 16.72
C MET A 1 -20.67 27.67 17.03
N CYS A 2 -20.43 27.19 18.25
CA CYS A 2 -19.16 26.60 18.65
C CYS A 2 -19.13 25.14 18.21
N VAL A 3 -18.35 24.83 17.16
CA VAL A 3 -18.08 23.45 16.74
C VAL A 3 -16.96 22.92 17.63
N LEU A 4 -17.31 22.09 18.61
CA LEU A 4 -16.33 21.36 19.41
C LEU A 4 -15.74 20.22 18.58
N SER A 5 -14.63 20.48 17.89
CA SER A 5 -13.79 19.44 17.30
C SER A 5 -12.85 18.86 18.37
N LYS A 6 -13.26 17.80 19.06
CA LYS A 6 -12.34 16.95 19.84
C LYS A 6 -12.63 15.47 19.56
N THR A 7 -11.70 14.88 18.83
CA THR A 7 -11.25 13.47 18.83
C THR A 7 -12.12 12.45 19.57
N SER A 8 -12.86 11.62 18.83
CA SER A 8 -13.47 10.38 19.33
C SER A 8 -13.17 9.20 18.40
N ARG A 9 -12.22 8.33 18.80
CA ARG A 9 -12.17 6.94 18.31
C ARG A 9 -13.08 6.13 19.23
N GLY A 10 -14.35 6.01 18.88
CA GLY A 10 -15.39 5.54 19.80
C GLY A 10 -15.27 4.08 20.23
N ILE A 11 -14.97 3.14 19.32
CA ILE A 11 -15.19 1.70 19.54
C ILE A 11 -14.12 0.88 18.78
N THR A 12 -13.52 -0.13 19.43
CA THR A 12 -12.67 -1.13 18.77
C THR A 12 -13.05 -2.54 19.24
N SER A 13 -12.80 -3.56 18.40
CA SER A 13 -12.97 -4.96 18.79
C SER A 13 -12.15 -5.30 20.04
N GLY A 14 -12.77 -6.02 20.97
CA GLY A 14 -12.19 -6.43 22.24
C GLY A 14 -11.06 -7.43 22.04
N ASN A 15 -10.06 -7.36 22.90
CA ASN A 15 -8.96 -8.33 22.92
C ASN A 15 -9.39 -9.56 23.73
N ASN A 16 -8.74 -10.72 23.54
CA ASN A 16 -9.09 -12.00 24.22
C ASN A 16 -9.19 -11.91 25.76
N ARG A 17 -8.59 -10.89 26.39
CA ARG A 17 -8.75 -10.64 27.83
C ARG A 17 -10.18 -10.28 28.26
N CYS A 18 -11.06 -9.83 27.37
CA CYS A 18 -12.46 -9.51 27.69
C CYS A 18 -13.37 -10.75 27.75
N LEU A 19 -12.92 -11.91 27.24
CA LEU A 19 -13.61 -13.21 27.35
C LEU A 19 -13.31 -13.94 28.68
N LYS A 20 -12.83 -13.21 29.69
CA LYS A 20 -12.43 -13.78 30.98
C LYS A 20 -13.65 -14.04 31.86
N ASP A 21 -14.20 -15.24 31.71
CA ASP A 21 -14.47 -16.14 32.85
C ASP A 21 -14.37 -17.63 32.47
N THR A 22 -13.82 -18.01 31.30
CA THR A 22 -13.63 -19.44 30.96
C THR A 22 -12.31 -19.79 30.24
N VAL A 23 -11.45 -18.82 29.92
CA VAL A 23 -10.19 -19.10 29.19
C VAL A 23 -8.97 -18.70 30.04
N LYS A 24 -8.77 -19.45 31.13
CA LYS A 24 -7.50 -19.51 31.88
C LYS A 24 -6.88 -20.91 31.70
N LEU A 25 -6.38 -21.20 30.51
CA LEU A 25 -5.28 -22.14 30.24
C LEU A 25 -5.03 -22.12 28.73
N TRP A 26 -3.78 -21.97 28.30
CA TRP A 26 -3.39 -22.04 26.89
C TRP A 26 -3.43 -23.50 26.41
N LEU A 27 -4.63 -24.05 26.19
CA LEU A 27 -4.86 -25.34 25.54
C LEU A 27 -5.56 -25.06 24.20
N PHE A 28 -4.75 -24.82 23.15
CA PHE A 28 -5.21 -24.46 21.80
C PHE A 28 -5.14 -25.66 20.84
N VAL A 29 -6.30 -26.20 20.47
CA VAL A 29 -6.46 -27.11 19.30
C VAL A 29 -7.66 -26.70 18.42
N LYS A 30 -8.48 -25.72 18.84
CA LYS A 30 -9.64 -25.24 18.07
C LYS A 30 -9.57 -23.73 17.80
N PRO A 31 -10.00 -23.24 16.63
CA PRO A 31 -10.07 -21.81 16.33
C PRO A 31 -10.98 -21.10 17.33
N VAL A 32 -10.63 -19.87 17.69
CA VAL A 32 -11.49 -18.99 18.48
C VAL A 32 -12.59 -18.50 17.56
N MET A 33 -13.80 -19.04 17.74
CA MET A 33 -15.00 -18.65 17.00
C MET A 33 -15.78 -17.61 17.80
N LEU A 34 -16.28 -16.57 17.12
CA LEU A 34 -17.10 -15.52 17.73
C LEU A 34 -18.48 -16.08 18.09
N LYS A 35 -18.74 -16.31 19.39
CA LYS A 35 -20.13 -16.42 19.90
C LYS A 35 -20.73 -15.05 20.21
N PHE A 36 -19.91 -14.08 20.64
CA PHE A 36 -20.28 -12.68 20.91
C PHE A 36 -19.07 -11.76 20.64
N MET A 37 -19.27 -10.66 19.92
CA MET A 37 -18.23 -9.63 19.75
C MET A 37 -18.29 -8.64 20.93
N PHE A 38 -17.23 -8.59 21.72
CA PHE A 38 -17.10 -7.57 22.77
C PHE A 38 -16.48 -6.31 22.18
N VAL A 39 -17.19 -5.18 22.28
CA VAL A 39 -16.67 -3.86 21.91
C VAL A 39 -16.06 -3.21 23.16
N LYS A 40 -14.86 -2.61 23.02
CA LYS A 40 -14.26 -1.79 24.08
C LYS A 40 -14.21 -0.33 23.63
N MET A 41 -14.80 0.57 24.40
CA MET A 41 -14.57 2.01 24.25
C MET A 41 -13.13 2.35 24.64
N ARG A 42 -12.42 3.13 23.81
CA ARG A 42 -11.11 3.68 24.22
C ARG A 42 -11.35 4.82 25.20
N LYS A 43 -10.71 4.76 26.38
CA LYS A 43 -10.52 5.94 27.23
C LYS A 43 -9.53 6.90 26.53
N THR A 44 -10.04 7.81 25.73
CA THR A 44 -9.28 9.00 25.33
C THR A 44 -9.68 10.12 26.28
N ASN A 45 -8.85 10.29 27.31
CA ASN A 45 -8.99 11.21 28.46
C ASN A 45 -9.91 10.69 29.56
N GLY A 46 -9.41 10.66 30.79
CA GLY A 46 -9.97 9.93 31.94
C GLY A 46 -11.27 10.46 32.53
N GLU A 47 -12.15 11.10 31.76
CA GLU A 47 -13.47 11.48 32.26
C GLU A 47 -14.50 10.38 31.93
N PRO A 48 -15.27 9.89 32.92
CA PRO A 48 -16.45 9.10 32.63
C PRO A 48 -17.49 9.98 31.92
N TYR A 49 -18.19 9.43 30.93
CA TYR A 49 -19.39 10.06 30.38
C TYR A 49 -20.50 10.05 31.45
N THR A 50 -20.43 10.95 32.43
CA THR A 50 -21.48 11.22 33.40
C THR A 50 -22.31 12.40 32.88
N GLY A 51 -23.09 12.13 31.84
CA GLY A 51 -24.12 13.04 31.38
C GLY A 51 -25.40 12.25 31.19
N ARG A 52 -26.45 12.57 31.96
CA ARG A 52 -27.83 12.25 31.56
C ARG A 52 -27.96 12.65 30.09
N LEU A 53 -28.22 11.70 29.19
CA LEU A 53 -28.69 12.02 27.85
C LEU A 53 -30.02 12.75 28.05
N VAL A 54 -29.97 14.08 28.08
CA VAL A 54 -31.15 14.91 28.26
C VAL A 54 -32.03 14.69 27.04
N ARG A 55 -33.25 14.22 27.35
CA ARG A 55 -34.38 14.02 26.44
C ARG A 55 -34.67 15.31 25.65
N THR A 56 -34.12 15.40 24.44
CA THR A 56 -34.68 16.22 23.37
C THR A 56 -34.29 15.62 22.02
N VAL A 57 -34.90 14.49 21.66
CA VAL A 57 -34.86 13.99 20.28
C VAL A 57 -36.06 14.57 19.53
N ARG A 58 -35.89 15.81 19.07
CA ARG A 58 -36.57 16.32 17.88
C ARG A 58 -35.46 16.85 16.98
N GLY A 59 -35.13 16.06 15.95
CA GLY A 59 -34.24 16.45 14.85
C GLY A 59 -32.86 16.92 15.28
N GLN A 60 -31.96 16.03 15.66
CA GLN A 60 -30.52 16.31 15.65
C GLN A 60 -29.86 15.52 14.54
N ALA A 61 -29.60 16.22 13.42
CA ALA A 61 -28.63 15.80 12.42
C ALA A 61 -27.23 15.95 13.04
N LEU A 62 -26.70 14.85 13.57
CA LEU A 62 -25.31 14.76 14.00
C LEU A 62 -24.47 14.41 12.77
N GLY A 63 -23.77 15.41 12.22
CA GLY A 63 -22.72 15.18 11.23
C GLY A 63 -21.51 14.58 11.93
N ASN A 64 -21.09 13.36 11.57
CA ASN A 64 -19.88 12.75 12.09
C ASN A 64 -18.95 12.16 11.03
N LEU A 65 -17.68 12.28 11.41
CA LEU A 65 -16.43 12.08 10.68
C LEU A 65 -16.15 10.60 10.31
N PRO A 66 -15.44 10.35 9.20
CA PRO A 66 -15.13 9.01 8.71
C PRO A 66 -14.08 8.24 9.53
N SER A 67 -14.32 6.93 9.67
CA SER A 67 -13.37 5.90 10.13
C SER A 67 -12.66 5.24 8.93
N GLN A 68 -11.79 4.24 9.20
CA GLN A 68 -10.68 3.76 8.38
C GLN A 68 -10.99 3.24 6.96
N ASP A 69 -12.24 3.18 6.53
CA ASP A 69 -12.59 2.44 5.31
C ASP A 69 -13.19 3.28 4.18
N GLY A 70 -13.46 4.59 4.36
CA GLY A 70 -14.02 5.43 3.28
C GLY A 70 -15.29 4.88 2.61
N LYS A 71 -15.93 3.91 3.27
CA LYS A 71 -17.20 3.18 3.03
C LYS A 71 -17.64 2.49 4.33
N ALA A 72 -17.38 3.09 5.49
CA ALA A 72 -17.94 2.57 6.74
C ALA A 72 -19.24 3.31 7.04
N PRO A 73 -20.29 2.64 7.56
CA PRO A 73 -21.33 3.34 8.32
C PRO A 73 -20.60 4.17 9.39
N SER A 74 -21.19 5.28 9.79
CA SER A 74 -20.67 6.03 10.94
C SER A 74 -20.43 5.07 12.10
N ALA A 75 -19.59 5.45 13.07
CA ALA A 75 -19.51 4.73 14.34
C ALA A 75 -20.88 4.66 15.07
N GLU A 76 -21.95 5.23 14.50
CA GLU A 76 -23.24 5.47 15.13
C GLU A 76 -24.12 4.22 15.20
N PRO A 77 -24.34 3.37 14.16
CA PRO A 77 -25.13 2.15 14.34
C PRO A 77 -24.46 1.17 15.32
N THR A 78 -23.13 1.02 15.27
CA THR A 78 -22.38 0.23 16.27
C THR A 78 -22.47 0.84 17.66
N LEU A 79 -22.48 2.17 17.79
CA LEU A 79 -22.67 2.84 19.08
C LEU A 79 -24.09 2.68 19.60
N TYR A 80 -25.11 2.80 18.74
CA TYR A 80 -26.53 2.62 19.08
C TYR A 80 -26.78 1.19 19.53
N GLU A 81 -26.28 0.20 18.81
CA GLU A 81 -26.31 -1.22 19.23
C GLU A 81 -25.60 -1.41 20.57
N TYR A 82 -24.39 -0.85 20.72
CA TYR A 82 -23.60 -0.97 21.95
C TYR A 82 -24.29 -0.36 23.18
N ILE A 83 -24.96 0.78 23.03
CA ILE A 83 -25.68 1.44 24.13
C ILE A 83 -27.14 0.97 24.26
N GLY A 84 -27.59 0.03 23.42
CA GLY A 84 -28.98 -0.44 23.40
C GLY A 84 -30.00 0.61 22.96
N CYS A 85 -29.60 1.60 22.15
CA CYS A 85 -30.50 2.62 21.61
C CYS A 85 -31.30 2.07 20.43
N ALA A 86 -32.59 1.85 20.64
CA ALA A 86 -33.55 1.44 19.60
C ALA A 86 -34.32 2.62 18.98
N THR A 87 -33.88 3.86 19.23
CA THR A 87 -34.59 5.05 18.72
C THR A 87 -34.43 5.15 17.21
N PRO A 88 -35.52 5.27 16.43
CA PRO A 88 -35.43 5.53 15.00
C PRO A 88 -34.63 6.81 14.73
N PHE A 89 -33.84 6.80 13.67
CA PHE A 89 -33.04 7.96 13.26
C PHE A 89 -33.09 8.11 11.74
N ASP A 90 -32.89 9.36 11.29
CA ASP A 90 -32.68 9.67 9.89
C ASP A 90 -31.20 9.94 9.62
N ARG A 91 -30.75 9.61 8.41
CA ARG A 91 -29.39 9.71 7.92
C ARG A 91 -29.24 10.93 7.02
N LEU A 92 -28.25 11.77 7.33
CA LEU A 92 -27.75 12.79 6.42
C LEU A 92 -26.67 12.16 5.53
N TRP A 93 -26.91 12.07 4.22
CA TRP A 93 -25.98 11.51 3.25
C TRP A 93 -25.53 12.57 2.23
N ILE A 94 -24.33 13.11 2.41
CA ILE A 94 -23.75 14.15 1.54
C ILE A 94 -22.29 13.81 1.22
N SER A 95 -21.91 13.97 -0.05
CA SER A 95 -20.52 13.79 -0.53
C SER A 95 -19.75 15.12 -0.66
N SER A 96 -20.44 16.24 -0.43
CA SER A 96 -19.95 17.61 -0.51
C SER A 96 -20.34 18.38 0.76
N LEU A 97 -19.43 19.22 1.23
CA LEU A 97 -19.63 20.07 2.41
C LEU A 97 -19.96 21.52 2.04
N THR A 98 -20.38 21.77 0.80
CA THR A 98 -20.86 23.10 0.39
C THR A 98 -22.17 23.43 1.10
N ASP A 99 -22.43 24.71 1.34
CA ASP A 99 -23.69 25.16 1.95
C ASP A 99 -24.91 24.65 1.17
N LYS A 100 -24.81 24.57 -0.16
CA LYS A 100 -25.86 24.02 -1.02
C LYS A 100 -26.08 22.53 -0.73
N ALA A 101 -25.03 21.71 -0.77
CA ALA A 101 -25.12 20.27 -0.54
C ALA A 101 -25.63 19.95 0.88
N ILE A 102 -25.17 20.67 1.90
CA ILE A 102 -25.65 20.50 3.29
C ILE A 102 -27.14 20.84 3.40
N ARG A 103 -27.59 21.95 2.80
CA ARG A 103 -29.01 22.35 2.83
C ARG A 103 -29.89 21.36 2.07
N GLU A 104 -29.44 20.86 0.92
CA GLU A 104 -30.16 19.83 0.16
C GLU A 104 -30.20 18.50 0.92
N GLY A 105 -29.08 18.06 1.50
CA GLY A 105 -29.03 16.84 2.30
C GLY A 105 -29.92 16.89 3.55
N LEU A 106 -29.99 18.03 4.24
CA LEU A 106 -30.89 18.21 5.40
C LEU A 106 -32.37 18.24 5.02
N LYS A 107 -32.70 18.63 3.77
CA LYS A 107 -34.08 18.56 3.26
C LYS A 107 -34.46 17.14 2.85
N ASN A 108 -33.49 16.36 2.40
CA ASN A 108 -33.66 15.01 1.86
C ASN A 108 -33.05 13.96 2.80
N LEU A 109 -33.33 14.06 4.09
CA LEU A 109 -32.93 13.05 5.07
C LEU A 109 -33.60 11.72 4.72
N GLU A 110 -32.85 10.63 4.87
CA GLU A 110 -33.35 9.28 4.57
C GLU A 110 -33.45 8.45 5.84
N CYS A 111 -34.43 7.55 5.93
CA CYS A 111 -34.55 6.66 7.08
C CYS A 111 -33.27 5.83 7.27
N GLY A 112 -32.77 5.73 8.50
CA GLY A 112 -31.55 4.98 8.82
C GLY A 112 -31.55 3.54 8.30
N SER A 113 -32.71 2.88 8.33
CA SER A 113 -32.88 1.49 7.84
C SER A 113 -32.51 1.29 6.38
N LYS A 114 -32.55 2.34 5.55
CA LYS A 114 -32.11 2.29 4.15
C LYS A 114 -30.61 1.95 4.01
N TYR A 115 -29.84 2.14 5.08
CA TYR A 115 -28.39 1.91 5.14
C TYR A 115 -28.01 0.68 5.97
N ASP A 116 -28.97 -0.16 6.37
CA ASP A 116 -28.70 -1.34 7.19
C ASP A 116 -27.74 -2.32 6.48
N ASN A 117 -27.94 -2.54 5.17
CA ASN A 117 -27.06 -3.39 4.36
C ASN A 117 -25.61 -2.88 4.32
N LEU A 118 -25.43 -1.55 4.25
CA LEU A 118 -24.10 -0.94 4.34
C LEU A 118 -23.47 -1.17 5.72
N TYR A 119 -24.28 -1.11 6.77
CA TYR A 119 -23.84 -1.44 8.12
C TYR A 119 -23.46 -2.92 8.27
N TYR A 120 -24.28 -3.84 7.77
CA TYR A 120 -24.00 -5.28 7.82
C TYR A 120 -22.72 -5.64 7.08
N ALA A 121 -22.50 -5.08 5.88
CA ALA A 121 -21.26 -5.30 5.14
C ALA A 121 -20.02 -4.82 5.92
N ALA A 122 -20.07 -3.62 6.51
CA ALA A 122 -18.94 -3.12 7.29
C ALA A 122 -18.69 -3.92 8.58
N LYS A 123 -19.75 -4.36 9.27
CA LYS A 123 -19.65 -5.25 10.43
C LYS A 123 -19.02 -6.58 10.03
N ALA A 124 -19.52 -7.20 8.96
CA ALA A 124 -19.01 -8.45 8.43
C ALA A 124 -17.53 -8.36 8.05
N ARG A 125 -17.10 -7.27 7.39
CA ARG A 125 -15.68 -7.01 7.08
C ARG A 125 -14.82 -6.97 8.35
N SER A 126 -15.24 -6.19 9.35
CA SER A 126 -14.51 -6.02 10.61
C SER A 126 -14.39 -7.34 11.39
N GLU A 127 -15.49 -8.10 11.49
CA GLU A 127 -15.51 -9.41 12.13
C GLU A 127 -14.63 -10.42 11.38
N ALA A 128 -14.71 -10.45 10.05
CA ALA A 128 -13.96 -11.39 9.23
C ALA A 128 -12.44 -11.15 9.27
N ASP A 129 -12.02 -9.88 9.13
CA ASP A 129 -10.61 -9.50 9.24
C ASP A 129 -10.05 -9.80 10.63
N TRP A 130 -10.84 -9.61 11.69
CA TRP A 130 -10.45 -9.99 13.05
C TRP A 130 -10.34 -11.50 13.21
N LEU A 131 -11.34 -12.26 12.76
CA LEU A 131 -11.43 -13.70 12.95
C LEU A 131 -10.29 -14.43 12.24
N VAL A 132 -10.07 -14.14 10.95
CA VAL A 132 -8.96 -14.72 10.20
C VAL A 132 -7.63 -14.21 10.72
N GLY A 133 -7.51 -12.90 10.95
CA GLY A 133 -6.25 -12.29 11.38
C GLY A 133 -5.75 -12.83 12.72
N ILE A 134 -6.62 -12.96 13.73
CA ILE A 134 -6.21 -13.42 15.07
C ILE A 134 -5.88 -14.91 15.07
N ASN A 135 -6.71 -15.74 14.43
CA ASN A 135 -6.53 -17.19 14.43
C ASN A 135 -5.32 -17.60 13.58
N ALA A 136 -5.19 -17.06 12.35
CA ALA A 136 -4.03 -17.34 11.51
C ALA A 136 -2.72 -16.89 12.17
N THR A 137 -2.70 -15.69 12.77
CA THR A 137 -1.54 -15.17 13.53
C THR A 137 -1.16 -16.09 14.69
N GLN A 138 -2.14 -16.59 15.46
CA GLN A 138 -1.89 -17.51 16.56
C GLN A 138 -1.36 -18.85 16.05
N ALA A 139 -2.02 -19.43 15.05
CA ALA A 139 -1.64 -20.71 14.46
C ALA A 139 -0.18 -20.69 13.97
N ILE A 140 0.18 -19.70 13.15
CA ILE A 140 1.54 -19.61 12.61
C ILE A 140 2.57 -19.26 13.69
N THR A 141 2.20 -18.45 14.69
CA THR A 141 3.08 -18.13 15.82
C THR A 141 3.36 -19.37 16.67
N LEU A 142 2.35 -20.22 16.89
CA LEU A 142 2.50 -21.51 17.56
C LEU A 142 3.36 -22.48 16.75
N ALA A 143 3.08 -22.61 15.44
CA ALA A 143 3.84 -23.47 14.54
C ALA A 143 5.32 -23.02 14.43
N ALA A 144 5.59 -21.72 14.46
CA ALA A 144 6.95 -21.18 14.49
C ALA A 144 7.69 -21.42 15.81
N GLY A 145 6.96 -21.71 16.90
CA GLY A 145 7.51 -21.99 18.22
C GLY A 145 8.17 -20.79 18.92
N ARG A 146 8.31 -19.63 18.26
CA ARG A 146 8.94 -18.42 18.79
C ARG A 146 8.59 -17.16 18.01
N GLY A 147 8.73 -16.02 18.67
CA GLY A 147 8.45 -14.72 18.07
C GLY A 147 6.96 -14.56 17.74
N THR A 148 6.59 -13.43 17.15
CA THR A 148 5.21 -13.21 16.69
C THR A 148 5.23 -13.11 15.17
N TYR A 149 4.43 -13.96 14.54
CA TYR A 149 4.18 -13.94 13.11
C TYR A 149 2.71 -13.55 12.89
N SER A 150 2.46 -12.27 12.59
CA SER A 150 1.15 -11.80 12.16
C SER A 150 0.86 -12.15 10.71
N LEU A 151 -0.37 -12.58 10.49
CA LEU A 151 -1.00 -12.80 9.19
C LEU A 151 -2.31 -12.01 9.14
N GLY A 152 -2.74 -11.68 7.93
CA GLY A 152 -4.04 -11.07 7.70
C GLY A 152 -4.29 -10.85 6.23
N ARG A 153 -5.57 -10.78 5.85
CA ARG A 153 -6.02 -10.73 4.46
C ARG A 153 -5.29 -9.72 3.58
N VAL A 154 -4.98 -8.52 4.08
CA VAL A 154 -4.28 -7.49 3.30
C VAL A 154 -2.76 -7.51 3.51
N GLN A 155 -2.28 -7.69 4.76
CA GLN A 155 -0.84 -7.65 5.05
C GLN A 155 -0.07 -8.82 4.41
N THR A 156 -0.67 -10.02 4.39
CA THR A 156 -0.02 -11.23 3.88
C THR A 156 0.22 -11.18 2.36
N PRO A 157 -0.77 -10.89 1.49
CA PRO A 157 -0.52 -10.74 0.06
C PRO A 157 0.38 -9.55 -0.25
N THR A 158 0.33 -8.47 0.54
CA THR A 158 1.27 -7.34 0.38
C THR A 158 2.72 -7.77 0.63
N LEU A 159 2.97 -8.57 1.67
CA LEU A 159 4.27 -9.18 1.91
C LEU A 159 4.67 -10.12 0.75
N ALA A 160 3.73 -10.91 0.24
CA ALA A 160 3.95 -11.79 -0.89
C ALA A 160 4.38 -11.03 -2.16
N MET A 161 3.77 -9.87 -2.45
CA MET A 161 4.18 -9.01 -3.58
C MET A 161 5.64 -8.57 -3.46
N VAL A 162 6.06 -8.13 -2.26
CA VAL A 162 7.44 -7.73 -1.99
C VAL A 162 8.41 -8.91 -2.15
N CYS A 163 8.07 -10.07 -1.58
CA CYS A 163 8.93 -11.27 -1.64
C CYS A 163 9.04 -11.84 -3.05
N LYS A 164 7.93 -11.89 -3.81
CA LYS A 164 7.91 -12.34 -5.20
C LYS A 164 8.79 -11.43 -6.07
N ARG A 165 8.62 -10.10 -5.98
CA ARG A 165 9.47 -9.15 -6.71
C ARG A 165 10.94 -9.26 -6.32
N PHE A 166 11.23 -9.49 -5.05
CA PHE A 166 12.59 -9.70 -4.58
C PHE A 166 13.24 -10.92 -5.24
N TRP A 167 12.56 -12.07 -5.29
CA TRP A 167 13.09 -13.27 -5.95
C TRP A 167 13.14 -13.15 -7.47
N GLU A 168 12.14 -12.54 -8.10
CA GLU A 168 12.17 -12.20 -9.53
C GLU A 168 13.41 -11.37 -9.87
N ASN A 169 13.76 -10.40 -9.02
CA ASN A 169 14.94 -9.57 -9.21
C ASN A 169 16.26 -10.33 -8.95
N LYS A 170 16.33 -11.10 -7.84
CA LYS A 170 17.57 -11.78 -7.42
C LYS A 170 17.92 -13.02 -8.26
N ARG A 171 16.92 -13.72 -8.80
CA ARG A 171 17.11 -14.91 -9.65
C ARG A 171 17.11 -14.58 -11.14
N PHE A 172 17.02 -13.30 -11.50
CA PHE A 172 17.06 -12.88 -12.88
C PHE A 172 18.44 -13.14 -13.48
N THR A 173 18.48 -13.86 -14.60
CA THR A 173 19.69 -14.04 -15.40
C THR A 173 19.65 -13.05 -16.57
N PRO A 174 20.57 -12.07 -16.62
CA PRO A 174 20.63 -11.14 -17.75
C PRO A 174 20.90 -11.87 -19.07
N GLU A 175 20.06 -11.63 -20.06
CA GLU A 175 20.30 -12.04 -21.44
C GLU A 175 21.01 -10.91 -22.20
N THR A 176 22.13 -11.26 -22.83
CA THR A 176 22.84 -10.35 -23.74
C THR A 176 22.07 -10.22 -25.05
N PHE A 177 21.99 -8.99 -25.55
CA PHE A 177 21.46 -8.71 -26.87
C PHE A 177 22.31 -7.68 -27.58
N HIS A 178 22.28 -7.72 -28.90
CA HIS A 178 22.95 -6.80 -29.79
C HIS A 178 21.91 -6.06 -30.63
N GLN A 179 22.05 -4.75 -30.76
CA GLN A 179 21.14 -3.93 -31.54
C GLN A 179 21.94 -3.04 -32.49
N LEU A 180 21.51 -3.02 -33.75
CA LEU A 180 22.16 -2.25 -34.80
C LEU A 180 21.56 -0.85 -34.81
N HIS A 181 22.39 0.12 -35.19
CA HIS A 181 21.99 1.50 -35.36
C HIS A 181 22.63 2.09 -36.60
N PHE A 182 21.92 3.03 -37.23
CA PHE A 182 22.54 3.94 -38.16
C PHE A 182 22.16 5.39 -37.86
N GLY A 183 23.05 6.31 -38.20
CA GLY A 183 22.82 7.74 -38.13
C GLY A 183 22.72 8.33 -39.53
N THR A 184 21.71 9.17 -39.74
CA THR A 184 21.54 9.96 -40.96
C THR A 184 21.60 11.44 -40.62
N GLU A 185 22.27 12.23 -41.45
CA GLU A 185 22.36 13.68 -41.31
C GLU A 185 21.40 14.34 -42.31
N HIS A 186 20.49 15.16 -41.78
CA HIS A 186 19.57 15.95 -42.58
C HIS A 186 20.25 17.23 -43.09
N LYS A 187 19.67 17.89 -44.11
CA LYS A 187 20.23 19.07 -44.77
C LYS A 187 20.47 20.27 -43.84
N ASP A 188 19.76 20.34 -42.73
CA ASP A 188 19.88 21.37 -41.69
C ASP A 188 20.92 21.01 -40.61
N GLY A 189 21.68 19.93 -40.79
CA GLY A 189 22.67 19.42 -39.83
C GLY A 189 22.07 18.56 -38.71
N THR A 190 20.75 18.29 -38.72
CA THR A 190 20.14 17.42 -37.71
C THR A 190 20.59 15.98 -37.93
N VAL A 191 21.21 15.38 -36.91
CA VAL A 191 21.58 13.96 -36.92
C VAL A 191 20.47 13.14 -36.27
N VAL A 192 19.85 12.23 -37.04
CA VAL A 192 18.81 11.32 -36.57
C VAL A 192 19.38 9.92 -36.46
N LYS A 193 19.18 9.32 -35.29
CA LYS A 193 19.51 7.92 -35.01
C LYS A 193 18.31 7.02 -35.31
N PHE A 194 18.56 5.96 -36.04
CA PHE A 194 17.64 4.85 -36.29
C PHE A 194 18.11 3.61 -35.52
N ASP A 195 17.21 2.97 -34.79
CA ASP A 195 17.46 1.72 -34.06
C ASP A 195 16.82 0.56 -34.84
N SER A 196 17.50 -0.59 -34.95
CA SER A 196 16.89 -1.79 -35.54
C SER A 196 15.70 -2.24 -34.69
N ASP A 197 14.61 -2.66 -35.32
CA ASP A 197 13.41 -3.13 -34.59
C ASP A 197 13.73 -4.42 -33.82
N GLU A 198 14.52 -5.31 -34.43
CA GLU A 198 15.01 -6.52 -33.80
C GLU A 198 16.23 -6.28 -32.91
N LYS A 199 16.31 -7.11 -31.86
CA LYS A 199 17.47 -7.26 -31.00
C LYS A 199 17.96 -8.70 -31.09
N TYR A 200 19.22 -8.86 -31.49
CA TYR A 200 19.80 -10.15 -31.83
C TYR A 200 20.49 -10.76 -30.61
N LYS A 201 20.22 -12.04 -30.31
CA LYS A 201 20.90 -12.77 -29.23
C LYS A 201 22.28 -13.27 -29.65
N ASP A 202 22.40 -13.73 -30.89
CA ASP A 202 23.65 -14.21 -31.46
C ASP A 202 24.50 -13.04 -31.96
N LYS A 203 25.72 -12.94 -31.43
CA LYS A 203 26.68 -11.89 -31.79
C LYS A 203 27.16 -12.03 -33.23
N ALA A 204 27.41 -13.24 -33.72
CA ALA A 204 27.92 -13.47 -35.06
C ALA A 204 26.91 -13.02 -36.12
N VAL A 205 25.62 -13.34 -35.91
CA VAL A 205 24.52 -12.88 -36.75
C VAL A 205 24.43 -11.34 -36.74
N ALA A 206 24.53 -10.73 -35.55
CA ALA A 206 24.48 -9.28 -35.42
C ALA A 206 25.67 -8.58 -36.10
N GLU A 207 26.88 -9.14 -36.00
CA GLU A 207 28.09 -8.65 -36.65
C GLU A 207 28.03 -8.78 -38.18
N GLU A 208 27.49 -9.89 -38.70
CA GLU A 208 27.27 -10.07 -40.13
C GLU A 208 26.32 -9.00 -40.68
N LEU A 209 25.16 -8.82 -40.03
CA LEU A 209 24.18 -7.80 -40.41
C LEU A 209 24.75 -6.39 -40.26
N TYR A 210 25.53 -6.13 -39.20
CA TYR A 210 26.19 -4.85 -39.00
C TYR A 210 27.18 -4.51 -40.11
N ASN A 211 27.98 -5.49 -40.55
CA ASN A 211 28.93 -5.29 -41.65
C ASN A 211 28.22 -4.96 -42.97
N LYS A 212 27.05 -5.55 -43.23
CA LYS A 212 26.20 -5.18 -44.38
C LYS A 212 25.74 -3.71 -44.28
N VAL A 213 25.21 -3.29 -43.13
CA VAL A 213 24.76 -1.90 -42.90
C VAL A 213 25.93 -0.91 -42.99
N LYS A 214 27.11 -1.27 -42.45
CA LYS A 214 28.32 -0.44 -42.49
C LYS A 214 28.89 -0.26 -43.91
N GLY A 215 28.77 -1.28 -44.76
CA GLY A 215 29.19 -1.22 -46.16
C GLY A 215 28.28 -0.37 -47.05
N THR A 216 27.06 -0.11 -46.58
CA THR A 216 26.02 0.62 -47.32
C THR A 216 26.07 2.12 -47.03
N ARG A 217 25.69 2.92 -48.04
CA ARG A 217 25.68 4.40 -47.97
C ARG A 217 24.29 5.01 -47.90
N SER A 218 23.24 4.21 -48.04
CA SER A 218 21.86 4.68 -48.07
C SER A 218 20.87 3.72 -47.41
N ALA A 219 19.74 4.25 -46.96
CA ALA A 219 18.58 3.50 -46.49
C ALA A 219 17.32 4.09 -47.14
N THR A 220 16.31 3.26 -47.38
CA THR A 220 15.04 3.70 -47.97
C THR A 220 14.00 3.82 -46.87
N LEU A 221 13.33 4.97 -46.78
CA LEU A 221 12.23 5.17 -45.87
C LEU A 221 11.01 4.38 -46.39
N THR A 222 10.66 3.29 -45.72
CA THR A 222 9.55 2.41 -46.13
C THR A 222 8.22 2.84 -45.56
N LYS A 223 8.22 3.68 -44.51
CA LYS A 223 6.98 4.19 -43.92
C LYS A 223 7.23 5.45 -43.12
N VAL A 224 6.40 6.47 -43.33
CA VAL A 224 6.40 7.69 -42.51
C VAL A 224 5.01 7.94 -41.95
N VAL A 225 4.86 7.79 -40.64
CA VAL A 225 3.58 7.98 -39.94
C VAL A 225 3.66 9.24 -39.10
N ARG A 226 2.81 10.23 -39.42
CA ARG A 226 2.62 11.44 -38.62
C ARG A 226 1.22 11.40 -38.02
N LYS A 227 1.13 11.46 -36.69
CA LYS A 227 -0.15 11.48 -35.99
C LYS A 227 -0.14 12.56 -34.92
N GLU A 228 -1.15 13.40 -34.94
CA GLU A 228 -1.44 14.27 -33.82
C GLU A 228 -1.92 13.40 -32.65
N LYS A 229 -1.27 13.54 -31.50
CA LYS A 229 -1.61 12.87 -30.25
C LYS A 229 -2.06 13.91 -29.24
N VAL A 230 -3.30 13.76 -28.81
CA VAL A 230 -3.89 14.53 -27.71
C VAL A 230 -3.60 13.80 -26.40
N GLU A 231 -2.89 14.46 -25.48
CA GLU A 231 -2.66 13.97 -24.13
C GLU A 231 -3.59 14.70 -23.16
N ASP A 232 -4.57 13.95 -22.65
CA ASP A 232 -5.53 14.46 -21.68
C ASP A 232 -4.85 14.91 -20.37
N THR A 233 -5.48 15.86 -19.67
CA THR A 233 -5.03 16.35 -18.37
C THR A 233 -5.05 15.25 -17.31
N PRO A 234 -4.09 15.18 -16.39
CA PRO A 234 -4.19 14.24 -15.28
C PRO A 234 -5.45 14.52 -14.45
N LEU A 235 -6.10 13.47 -13.94
CA LEU A 235 -7.19 13.64 -12.98
C LEU A 235 -6.63 14.16 -11.65
N LEU A 236 -7.50 14.75 -10.82
CA LEU A 236 -7.16 15.22 -9.47
C LEU A 236 -6.59 14.10 -8.59
N TYR A 237 -5.97 14.47 -7.47
CA TYR A 237 -5.43 13.49 -6.54
C TYR A 237 -6.53 12.77 -5.77
N ASP A 238 -6.44 11.45 -5.73
CA ASP A 238 -6.84 10.65 -4.58
C ASP A 238 -5.63 10.50 -3.63
N LEU A 239 -5.83 9.85 -2.48
CA LEU A 239 -4.74 9.62 -1.52
C LEU A 239 -3.59 8.80 -2.11
N THR A 240 -3.91 7.74 -2.85
CA THR A 240 -2.91 6.79 -3.37
C THR A 240 -2.02 7.49 -4.40
N THR A 241 -2.60 8.28 -5.30
CA THR A 241 -1.82 9.03 -6.29
C THR A 241 -0.96 10.10 -5.64
N LEU A 242 -1.47 10.81 -4.63
CA LEU A 242 -0.67 11.77 -3.86
C LEU A 242 0.53 11.09 -3.18
N GLN A 243 0.32 9.93 -2.54
CA GLN A 243 1.39 9.15 -1.90
C GLN A 243 2.44 8.64 -2.90
N LYS A 244 2.00 8.10 -4.06
CA LYS A 244 2.91 7.63 -5.12
C LYS A 244 3.79 8.76 -5.65
N ASP A 245 3.20 9.91 -5.92
CA ASP A 245 3.93 11.06 -6.45
C ASP A 245 4.85 11.69 -5.39
N ALA A 246 4.40 11.79 -4.14
CA ALA A 246 5.20 12.33 -3.03
C ALA A 246 6.42 11.46 -2.75
N ASN A 247 6.25 10.13 -2.79
CA ASN A 247 7.35 9.19 -2.66
C ASN A 247 8.33 9.28 -3.84
N SER A 248 7.82 9.33 -5.07
CA SER A 248 8.68 9.35 -6.26
C SER A 248 9.46 10.65 -6.41
N LYS A 249 8.81 11.81 -6.17
CA LYS A 249 9.39 13.14 -6.36
C LYS A 249 10.18 13.64 -5.16
N HIS A 250 9.72 13.35 -3.94
CA HIS A 250 10.27 13.95 -2.71
C HIS A 250 10.74 12.92 -1.67
N GLY A 251 10.53 11.62 -1.90
CA GLY A 251 10.98 10.57 -0.98
C GLY A 251 10.13 10.40 0.28
N PHE A 252 8.97 11.07 0.38
CA PHE A 252 8.05 10.87 1.50
C PHE A 252 7.55 9.42 1.54
N THR A 253 7.45 8.85 2.74
CA THR A 253 6.74 7.58 2.95
C THR A 253 5.23 7.78 2.81
N ALA A 254 4.49 6.72 2.51
CA ALA A 254 3.03 6.77 2.40
C ALA A 254 2.36 7.30 3.69
N GLU A 255 2.89 6.91 4.85
CA GLU A 255 2.41 7.36 6.16
C GLU A 255 2.73 8.84 6.41
N GLN A 256 3.93 9.32 6.06
CA GLN A 256 4.26 10.75 6.18
C GLN A 256 3.35 11.60 5.31
N THR A 257 3.13 11.21 4.05
CA THR A 257 2.21 11.93 3.16
C THR A 257 0.79 11.97 3.73
N LEU A 258 0.29 10.85 4.27
CA LEU A 258 -1.03 10.81 4.90
C LEU A 258 -1.10 11.70 6.16
N ALA A 259 -0.07 11.66 7.02
CA ALA A 259 -0.01 12.47 8.22
C ALA A 259 0.00 13.98 7.91
N ILE A 260 0.77 14.39 6.90
CA ILE A 260 0.81 15.78 6.43
C ILE A 260 -0.53 16.17 5.82
N ALA A 261 -1.10 15.36 4.92
CA ALA A 261 -2.39 15.65 4.31
C ALA A 261 -3.51 15.76 5.37
N GLN A 262 -3.49 14.89 6.39
CA GLN A 262 -4.41 14.96 7.53
C GLN A 262 -4.25 16.29 8.29
N LYS A 263 -3.01 16.72 8.55
CA LYS A 263 -2.73 18.02 9.19
C LYS A 263 -3.24 19.20 8.35
N LEU A 264 -3.03 19.17 7.03
CA LEU A 264 -3.54 20.20 6.10
C LEU A 264 -5.08 20.26 6.12
N TYR A 265 -5.74 19.10 6.15
CA TYR A 265 -7.19 19.00 6.23
C TYR A 265 -7.75 19.53 7.57
N GLU A 266 -7.11 19.18 8.70
CA GLU A 266 -7.49 19.68 10.02
C GLU A 266 -7.28 21.20 10.14
N ALA A 267 -6.28 21.74 9.43
CA ALA A 267 -6.06 23.17 9.24
C ALA A 267 -7.01 23.80 8.21
N LYS A 268 -7.94 23.02 7.64
CA LYS A 268 -8.92 23.41 6.61
C LYS A 268 -8.31 23.90 5.30
N LEU A 269 -7.05 23.59 5.01
CA LEU A 269 -6.33 24.04 3.79
C LEU A 269 -6.64 23.18 2.57
N ILE A 270 -6.98 21.91 2.79
CA ILE A 270 -7.36 20.96 1.74
C ILE A 270 -8.64 20.23 2.12
N THR A 271 -9.26 19.59 1.13
CA THR A 271 -10.42 18.73 1.34
C THR A 271 -10.00 17.35 1.88
N TYR A 272 -10.98 16.54 2.25
CA TYR A 272 -10.74 15.30 2.99
C TYR A 272 -9.74 14.37 2.26
N PRO A 273 -8.60 14.03 2.89
CA PRO A 273 -7.47 13.45 2.17
C PRO A 273 -7.51 11.93 2.05
N ARG A 274 -8.41 11.24 2.76
CA ARG A 274 -8.54 9.77 2.69
C ARG A 274 -9.61 9.34 1.70
N THR A 275 -9.58 9.96 0.53
CA THR A 275 -10.49 9.71 -0.59
C THR A 275 -9.83 8.80 -1.61
N GLY A 276 -10.62 7.91 -2.22
CA GLY A 276 -10.24 7.15 -3.41
C GLY A 276 -10.68 7.83 -4.71
N SER A 277 -11.51 8.88 -4.64
CA SER A 277 -12.00 9.57 -5.82
C SER A 277 -10.95 10.49 -6.41
N ARG A 278 -10.94 10.55 -7.75
CA ARG A 278 -10.19 11.54 -8.54
C ARG A 278 -11.11 12.53 -9.25
N TYR A 279 -12.38 12.54 -8.85
CA TYR A 279 -13.46 13.35 -9.43
C TYR A 279 -14.09 14.28 -8.38
N ILE A 280 -14.71 15.36 -8.86
CA ILE A 280 -15.53 16.30 -8.11
C ILE A 280 -16.92 16.43 -8.74
N SER A 281 -17.89 16.84 -7.94
CA SER A 281 -19.27 17.12 -8.39
C SER A 281 -19.39 18.52 -9.02
N GLU A 282 -20.55 18.78 -9.64
CA GLU A 282 -20.83 20.06 -10.30
C GLU A 282 -20.86 21.26 -9.34
N ASP A 283 -21.38 21.06 -8.12
CA ASP A 283 -21.40 22.12 -7.09
C ASP A 283 -19.99 22.48 -6.63
N VAL A 284 -19.10 21.51 -6.47
CA VAL A 284 -17.69 21.76 -6.14
C VAL A 284 -16.97 22.41 -7.33
N PHE A 285 -17.27 22.00 -8.57
CA PHE A 285 -16.69 22.63 -9.75
C PHE A 285 -17.01 24.13 -9.86
N ALA A 286 -18.21 24.55 -9.44
CA ALA A 286 -18.62 25.95 -9.44
C ALA A 286 -17.71 26.84 -8.57
N GLU A 287 -17.03 26.28 -7.57
CA GLU A 287 -16.10 27.02 -6.69
C GLU A 287 -14.67 27.12 -7.27
N ILE A 288 -14.29 26.24 -8.21
CA ILE A 288 -12.93 26.14 -8.75
C ILE A 288 -12.39 27.47 -9.30
N PRO A 289 -13.15 28.27 -10.10
CA PRO A 289 -12.65 29.56 -10.57
C PRO A 289 -12.24 30.50 -9.43
N LYS A 290 -12.98 30.50 -8.32
CA LYS A 290 -12.66 31.30 -7.13
C LYS A 290 -11.41 30.77 -6.43
N LEU A 291 -11.28 29.46 -6.28
CA LEU A 291 -10.10 28.83 -5.68
C LEU A 291 -8.83 29.15 -6.49
N LEU A 292 -8.87 29.06 -7.82
CA LEU A 292 -7.74 29.42 -8.68
C LEU A 292 -7.35 30.90 -8.54
N GLN A 293 -8.31 31.81 -8.30
CA GLN A 293 -7.99 33.22 -8.06
C GLN A 293 -7.18 33.42 -6.77
N THR A 294 -7.38 32.60 -5.73
CA THR A 294 -6.58 32.70 -4.49
C THR A 294 -5.09 32.42 -4.71
N LEU A 295 -4.75 31.68 -5.77
CA LEU A 295 -3.37 31.32 -6.13
C LEU A 295 -2.63 32.45 -6.86
N LYS A 296 -3.32 33.48 -7.35
CA LYS A 296 -2.70 34.61 -8.07
C LYS A 296 -1.65 35.36 -7.24
N ASN A 297 -1.80 35.35 -5.92
CA ASN A 297 -0.89 36.02 -5.00
C ASN A 297 0.23 35.09 -4.48
N ARG A 298 0.34 33.86 -5.00
CA ARG A 298 1.40 32.92 -4.64
C ARG A 298 2.49 32.95 -5.71
N PRO A 299 3.72 33.42 -5.42
CA PRO A 299 4.76 33.62 -6.43
C PRO A 299 5.05 32.38 -7.29
N VAL A 300 5.01 31.17 -6.72
CA VAL A 300 5.27 29.92 -7.44
C VAL A 300 4.18 29.57 -8.44
N TRP A 301 2.92 29.93 -8.15
CA TRP A 301 1.75 29.44 -8.89
C TRP A 301 0.98 30.53 -9.65
N SER A 302 1.32 31.81 -9.44
CA SER A 302 0.57 32.96 -9.92
C SER A 302 0.40 32.98 -11.43
N LEU A 303 1.50 32.81 -12.18
CA LEU A 303 1.50 32.82 -13.64
C LEU A 303 0.66 31.68 -14.21
N TYR A 304 0.77 30.49 -13.63
CA TYR A 304 0.01 29.31 -14.03
C TYR A 304 -1.49 29.49 -13.76
N ALA A 305 -1.86 29.95 -12.56
CA ALA A 305 -3.26 30.21 -12.22
C ALA A 305 -3.89 31.28 -13.12
N LEU A 306 -3.14 32.31 -13.50
CA LEU A 306 -3.59 33.35 -14.44
C LEU A 306 -3.79 32.84 -15.87
N SER A 307 -3.07 31.79 -16.27
CA SER A 307 -3.19 31.19 -17.61
C SER A 307 -4.50 30.41 -17.81
N ILE A 308 -5.11 29.91 -16.73
CA ILE A 308 -6.35 29.13 -16.78
C ILE A 308 -7.55 30.07 -16.85
N LYS A 309 -7.95 30.44 -18.08
CA LYS A 309 -9.14 31.28 -18.32
C LYS A 309 -10.45 30.53 -18.10
N LYS A 310 -10.51 29.27 -18.52
CA LYS A 310 -11.67 28.39 -18.41
C LYS A 310 -11.24 27.01 -17.93
N PRO A 311 -11.52 26.64 -16.66
CA PRO A 311 -11.17 25.32 -16.14
C PRO A 311 -11.78 24.19 -16.98
N THR A 312 -10.97 23.19 -17.32
CA THR A 312 -11.47 21.99 -18.01
C THR A 312 -12.22 21.06 -17.04
N ARG A 313 -12.96 20.10 -17.60
CA ARG A 313 -13.97 19.34 -16.85
C ARG A 313 -13.68 17.84 -16.74
N ARG A 314 -12.45 17.39 -17.07
CA ARG A 314 -12.11 15.95 -17.07
C ARG A 314 -12.34 15.28 -15.71
N SER A 315 -12.07 16.01 -14.64
CA SER A 315 -12.27 15.57 -13.25
C SER A 315 -13.66 15.90 -12.70
N VAL A 316 -14.61 16.35 -13.54
CA VAL A 316 -15.96 16.74 -13.10
C VAL A 316 -16.94 15.67 -13.54
N ASP A 317 -17.26 14.77 -12.62
CA ASP A 317 -18.19 13.67 -12.86
C ASP A 317 -18.73 13.19 -11.51
N GLY A 318 -19.91 13.68 -11.13
CA GLY A 318 -20.55 13.33 -9.86
C GLY A 318 -20.87 11.85 -9.74
N SER A 319 -21.04 11.12 -10.86
CA SER A 319 -21.30 9.68 -10.84
C SER A 319 -20.08 8.85 -10.46
N LYS A 320 -18.87 9.43 -10.57
CA LYS A 320 -17.60 8.81 -10.18
C LYS A 320 -17.05 9.34 -8.87
N VAL A 321 -17.80 10.19 -8.18
CA VAL A 321 -17.50 10.59 -6.81
C VAL A 321 -17.93 9.45 -5.89
N THR A 322 -16.97 8.91 -5.14
CA THR A 322 -17.23 7.95 -4.05
C THR A 322 -17.79 8.69 -2.82
N ASP A 323 -17.64 8.15 -1.61
CA ASP A 323 -18.05 8.81 -0.35
C ASP A 323 -17.46 10.23 -0.19
N HIS A 324 -16.26 10.43 -0.73
CA HIS A 324 -15.59 11.72 -0.79
C HIS A 324 -15.16 12.02 -2.23
N HIS A 325 -15.13 13.30 -2.59
CA HIS A 325 -14.55 13.77 -3.84
C HIS A 325 -13.02 13.84 -3.75
N ALA A 326 -12.35 14.22 -4.84
CA ALA A 326 -10.90 14.33 -4.92
C ALA A 326 -10.28 15.37 -3.97
N ILE A 327 -8.98 15.21 -3.68
CA ILE A 327 -8.20 16.14 -2.86
C ILE A 327 -7.94 17.42 -3.65
N ILE A 328 -8.47 18.54 -3.16
CA ILE A 328 -8.27 19.89 -3.68
C ILE A 328 -7.95 20.85 -2.53
N ILE A 329 -7.44 22.03 -2.84
CA ILE A 329 -7.30 23.12 -1.86
C ILE A 329 -8.68 23.70 -1.50
N THR A 330 -8.76 24.36 -0.37
CA THR A 330 -9.91 25.20 0.00
C THR A 330 -9.60 26.68 -0.23
N GLY A 331 -10.51 27.57 0.18
CA GLY A 331 -10.26 29.01 0.19
C GLY A 331 -9.32 29.50 1.31
N GLU A 332 -8.97 28.64 2.26
CA GLU A 332 -8.06 28.99 3.36
C GLU A 332 -6.61 28.97 2.89
N LEU A 333 -5.87 30.02 3.25
CA LEU A 333 -4.48 30.17 2.84
C LEU A 333 -3.51 29.64 3.91
N PRO A 334 -2.46 28.90 3.52
CA PRO A 334 -1.40 28.49 4.43
C PRO A 334 -0.78 29.66 5.19
N LYS A 335 -0.66 29.53 6.51
CA LYS A 335 0.09 30.44 7.38
C LYS A 335 1.11 29.63 8.17
N HIS A 336 2.38 30.05 8.17
CA HIS A 336 3.46 29.47 8.99
C HIS A 336 3.53 27.92 8.95
N MET A 337 3.79 27.34 7.78
CA MET A 337 3.92 25.90 7.60
C MET A 337 5.39 25.47 7.49
N SER A 338 5.66 24.20 7.81
CA SER A 338 6.97 23.61 7.55
C SER A 338 7.18 23.41 6.04
N ASN A 339 8.45 23.27 5.61
CA ASN A 339 8.77 23.02 4.20
C ASN A 339 8.14 21.71 3.69
N GLU A 340 8.06 20.68 4.53
CA GLU A 340 7.43 19.40 4.18
C GLU A 340 5.91 19.54 3.99
N ASP A 341 5.24 20.24 4.91
CA ASP A 341 3.79 20.49 4.77
C ASP A 341 3.49 21.33 3.53
N MET A 342 4.32 22.35 3.27
CA MET A 342 4.21 23.19 2.08
C MET A 342 4.44 22.39 0.80
N THR A 343 5.37 21.43 0.80
CA THR A 343 5.62 20.57 -0.37
C THR A 343 4.38 19.77 -0.74
N ILE A 344 3.72 19.11 0.22
CA ILE A 344 2.49 18.33 -0.06
C ILE A 344 1.34 19.25 -0.49
N TYR A 345 1.19 20.42 0.14
CA TYR A 345 0.19 21.40 -0.28
C TYR A 345 0.43 21.87 -1.73
N ASP A 346 1.67 22.22 -2.08
CA ASP A 346 2.06 22.70 -3.41
C ASP A 346 1.94 21.60 -4.47
N MET A 347 2.15 20.32 -4.11
CA MET A 347 1.80 19.20 -4.99
C MET A 347 0.31 19.20 -5.32
N ILE A 348 -0.57 19.35 -4.32
CA ILE A 348 -2.03 19.38 -4.52
C ILE A 348 -2.42 20.58 -5.40
N VAL A 349 -1.83 21.75 -5.16
CA VAL A 349 -2.02 22.94 -6.01
C VAL A 349 -1.59 22.67 -7.45
N GLY A 350 -0.37 22.17 -7.67
CA GLY A 350 0.13 21.89 -9.01
C GLY A 350 -0.74 20.87 -9.75
N ARG A 351 -1.22 19.83 -9.07
CA ARG A 351 -2.16 18.86 -9.67
C ARG A 351 -3.50 19.49 -10.04
N MET A 352 -4.03 20.39 -9.22
CA MET A 352 -5.24 21.14 -9.60
C MET A 352 -5.00 21.98 -10.85
N LEU A 353 -3.87 22.68 -10.92
CA LEU A 353 -3.51 23.48 -12.09
C LEU A 353 -3.40 22.61 -13.34
N GLU A 354 -2.75 21.45 -13.27
CA GLU A 354 -2.70 20.50 -14.38
C GLU A 354 -4.10 19.99 -14.78
N ALA A 355 -4.91 19.57 -13.81
CA ALA A 355 -6.21 18.95 -14.05
C ALA A 355 -7.21 19.91 -14.71
N PHE A 356 -7.12 21.21 -14.39
CA PHE A 356 -7.99 22.26 -14.92
C PHE A 356 -7.40 23.02 -16.11
N SER A 357 -6.15 22.73 -16.50
CA SER A 357 -5.53 23.27 -17.71
C SER A 357 -6.07 22.63 -18.99
N GLU A 358 -5.63 23.12 -20.13
CA GLU A 358 -5.96 22.52 -21.42
C GLU A 358 -5.14 21.25 -21.69
N LYS A 359 -5.63 20.41 -22.61
CA LYS A 359 -4.91 19.21 -23.05
C LYS A 359 -3.60 19.58 -23.74
N CYS A 360 -2.59 18.72 -23.61
CA CYS A 360 -1.38 18.82 -24.42
C CYS A 360 -1.66 18.22 -25.80
N ILE A 361 -1.20 18.91 -26.85
CA ILE A 361 -1.28 18.43 -28.24
C ILE A 361 0.15 18.35 -28.77
N LYS A 362 0.52 17.18 -29.29
CA LYS A 362 1.81 16.99 -29.94
C LYS A 362 1.68 16.18 -31.21
N ASP A 363 2.51 16.49 -32.19
CA ASP A 363 2.69 15.62 -33.35
C ASP A 363 3.72 14.55 -33.00
N VAL A 364 3.37 13.29 -33.26
CA VAL A 364 4.28 12.15 -33.12
C VAL A 364 4.60 11.65 -34.52
N THR A 365 5.88 11.62 -34.84
CA THR A 365 6.40 11.12 -36.10
C THR A 365 7.14 9.82 -35.84
N GLN A 366 6.75 8.75 -36.53
CA GLN A 366 7.47 7.49 -36.58
C GLN A 366 7.89 7.23 -38.01
N VAL A 367 9.19 7.02 -38.21
CA VAL A 367 9.80 6.75 -39.51
C VAL A 367 10.39 5.36 -39.45
N THR A 368 10.04 4.53 -40.42
CA THR A 368 10.60 3.20 -40.61
C THR A 368 11.42 3.21 -41.89
N ALA A 369 12.62 2.64 -41.84
CA ALA A 369 13.55 2.55 -42.94
C ALA A 369 14.00 1.10 -43.15
N ASP A 370 14.17 0.71 -44.41
CA ASP A 370 14.90 -0.49 -44.78
C ASP A 370 16.36 -0.12 -45.07
N CYS A 371 17.27 -0.85 -44.43
CA CYS A 371 18.68 -0.82 -44.78
C CYS A 371 19.19 -2.26 -44.91
N CYS A 372 19.47 -2.69 -46.14
CA CYS A 372 19.94 -4.04 -46.44
C CYS A 372 18.95 -5.16 -46.02
N GLY A 373 17.65 -4.93 -46.16
CA GLY A 373 16.63 -5.89 -45.73
C GLY A 373 16.36 -5.91 -44.22
N ILE A 374 16.97 -5.00 -43.47
CA ILE A 374 16.77 -4.86 -42.01
C ILE A 374 15.90 -3.63 -41.76
N THR A 375 14.85 -3.81 -40.96
CA THR A 375 13.96 -2.73 -40.56
C THR A 375 14.52 -1.94 -39.37
N PHE A 376 14.58 -0.62 -39.55
CA PHE A 376 14.95 0.33 -38.51
C PHE A 376 13.84 1.34 -38.27
N THR A 377 13.73 1.83 -37.03
CA THR A 377 12.74 2.83 -36.64
C THR A 377 13.39 4.03 -35.94
N ALA A 378 12.95 5.24 -36.30
CA ALA A 378 13.17 6.47 -35.54
C ALA A 378 11.82 7.05 -35.09
N LYS A 379 11.78 7.59 -33.87
CA LYS A 379 10.58 8.24 -33.30
C LYS A 379 10.93 9.62 -32.78
N GLY A 380 10.09 10.59 -33.11
CA GLY A 380 10.18 11.95 -32.60
C GLY A 380 8.82 12.52 -32.29
N SER A 381 8.82 13.66 -31.59
CA SER A 381 7.61 14.43 -31.37
C SER A 381 7.87 15.92 -31.30
N VAL A 382 6.82 16.69 -31.59
CA VAL A 382 6.83 18.15 -31.48
C VAL A 382 5.60 18.58 -30.71
N ILE A 383 5.78 19.28 -29.59
CA ILE A 383 4.66 19.84 -28.84
C ILE A 383 4.10 21.04 -29.62
N LYS A 384 2.86 20.92 -30.10
CA LYS A 384 2.10 22.02 -30.72
C LYS A 384 1.46 22.92 -29.66
N LYS A 385 0.97 22.30 -28.58
CA LYS A 385 0.32 22.96 -27.46
C LYS A 385 0.74 22.29 -26.17
N GLU A 386 1.45 23.02 -25.29
CA GLU A 386 1.95 22.47 -24.03
C GLU A 386 0.80 22.03 -23.10
N GLY A 387 -0.27 22.82 -23.04
CA GLY A 387 -1.40 22.57 -22.14
C GLY A 387 -0.92 22.38 -20.69
N TRP A 388 -1.45 21.37 -20.02
CA TRP A 388 -1.09 21.04 -18.64
C TRP A 388 0.39 20.73 -18.40
N ARG A 389 1.17 20.34 -19.44
CA ARG A 389 2.61 20.07 -19.27
C ARG A 389 3.42 21.30 -18.91
N TYR A 390 2.91 22.50 -19.19
CA TYR A 390 3.55 23.76 -18.84
C TYR A 390 3.73 23.93 -17.31
N ILE A 391 2.87 23.32 -16.49
CA ILE A 391 2.87 23.50 -15.03
C ILE A 391 4.18 23.04 -14.36
N TYR A 392 4.70 21.87 -14.75
CA TYR A 392 5.95 21.33 -14.21
C TYR A 392 7.10 21.35 -15.25
N GLY A 393 6.82 21.74 -16.49
CA GLY A 393 7.74 21.61 -17.61
C GLY A 393 7.85 20.16 -18.11
N ALA A 394 8.27 19.99 -19.37
CA ALA A 394 8.52 18.65 -19.91
C ALA A 394 9.90 18.13 -19.44
N ASP A 395 9.92 17.00 -18.72
CA ASP A 395 11.15 16.34 -18.23
C ASP A 395 12.09 15.82 -19.35
N LYS A 396 11.64 15.84 -20.61
CA LYS A 396 12.43 15.38 -21.76
C LYS A 396 12.31 16.38 -22.91
N LYS A 397 13.45 16.75 -23.48
CA LYS A 397 13.49 17.36 -24.81
C LYS A 397 13.05 16.30 -25.81
N ASP A 398 11.99 16.59 -26.55
CA ASP A 398 11.52 15.70 -27.60
C ASP A 398 12.54 15.65 -28.74
N VAL A 399 12.74 14.48 -29.33
CA VAL A 399 13.57 14.32 -30.53
C VAL A 399 12.80 14.87 -31.72
N LEU A 400 13.39 15.82 -32.43
CA LEU A 400 12.83 16.38 -33.66
C LEU A 400 13.24 15.48 -34.83
N LEU A 401 12.27 15.11 -35.67
CA LEU A 401 12.53 14.43 -36.94
C LEU A 401 12.24 15.40 -38.10
N PRO A 402 13.00 15.33 -39.21
CA PRO A 402 12.76 16.15 -40.39
C PRO A 402 11.31 16.04 -40.89
N ALA A 403 10.68 17.18 -41.11
CA ALA A 403 9.27 17.25 -41.50
C ALA A 403 9.03 16.88 -42.97
N ASP A 404 10.06 16.98 -43.81
CA ASP A 404 10.04 16.79 -45.25
C ASP A 404 10.29 15.34 -45.71
N TRP A 405 10.56 14.40 -44.80
CA TRP A 405 10.70 12.97 -45.12
C TRP A 405 9.39 12.30 -45.57
N ASN A 406 9.44 11.54 -46.65
CA ASN A 406 8.31 10.81 -47.23
C ASN A 406 8.64 9.33 -47.44
N GLU A 407 7.58 8.54 -47.60
CA GLU A 407 7.72 7.14 -48.00
C GLU A 407 8.34 7.05 -49.40
N GLY A 408 9.33 6.19 -49.55
CA GLY A 408 10.13 6.06 -50.77
C GLY A 408 11.41 6.90 -50.79
N ASP A 409 11.57 7.87 -49.86
CA ASP A 409 12.78 8.70 -49.81
C ASP A 409 14.01 7.86 -49.48
N VAL A 410 15.16 8.28 -50.02
CA VAL A 410 16.46 7.67 -49.75
C VAL A 410 17.28 8.60 -48.87
N VAL A 411 17.67 8.12 -47.69
CA VAL A 411 18.50 8.85 -46.72
C VAL A 411 19.91 8.30 -46.71
N SER A 412 20.90 9.15 -46.43
CA SER A 412 22.29 8.72 -46.31
C SER A 412 22.54 7.99 -44.99
N VAL A 413 23.36 6.95 -45.04
CA VAL A 413 23.90 6.27 -43.86
C VAL A 413 25.28 6.87 -43.58
N ASN A 414 25.32 7.88 -42.69
CA ASN A 414 26.53 8.63 -42.36
C ASN A 414 27.36 7.92 -41.29
N SER A 415 26.72 7.19 -40.39
CA SER A 415 27.37 6.39 -39.35
C SER A 415 26.58 5.12 -39.07
N SER A 416 27.26 4.08 -38.58
CA SER A 416 26.63 2.86 -38.09
C SER A 416 27.32 2.36 -36.83
N SER A 417 26.54 1.79 -35.91
CA SER A 417 27.08 1.19 -34.68
C SER A 417 26.32 -0.07 -34.28
N LEU A 418 27.02 -0.96 -33.59
CA LEU A 418 26.46 -2.16 -32.97
C LEU A 418 26.59 -2.00 -31.46
N THR A 419 25.48 -1.85 -30.75
CA THR A 419 25.50 -1.79 -29.28
C THR A 419 25.23 -3.15 -28.70
N THR A 420 26.02 -3.53 -27.69
CA THR A 420 25.74 -4.69 -26.86
C THR A 420 25.09 -4.23 -25.56
N GLY A 421 23.91 -4.77 -25.27
CA GLY A 421 23.17 -4.52 -24.05
C GLY A 421 22.87 -5.80 -23.29
N GLN A 422 22.42 -5.65 -22.06
CA GLN A 422 21.88 -6.74 -21.27
C GLN A 422 20.48 -6.37 -20.78
N THR A 423 19.57 -7.34 -20.79
CA THR A 423 18.27 -7.19 -20.14
C THR A 423 18.48 -6.91 -18.64
N LYS A 424 17.59 -6.13 -18.03
CA LYS A 424 17.66 -5.80 -16.60
C LYS A 424 16.48 -6.43 -15.85
N PRO A 425 16.67 -6.86 -14.60
CA PRO A 425 15.55 -7.32 -13.78
C PRO A 425 14.56 -6.17 -13.56
N LYS A 426 13.30 -6.52 -13.29
CA LYS A 426 12.34 -5.54 -12.76
C LYS A 426 12.92 -4.95 -11.47
N PRO A 427 12.90 -3.61 -11.28
CA PRO A 427 13.35 -2.99 -10.04
C PRO A 427 12.59 -3.56 -8.84
N LEU A 428 13.28 -3.62 -7.69
CA LEU A 428 12.64 -3.90 -6.41
C LEU A 428 11.52 -2.88 -6.15
N HIS A 429 10.54 -3.28 -5.34
CA HIS A 429 9.46 -2.36 -5.01
C HIS A 429 9.98 -1.17 -4.22
N THR A 430 9.67 0.05 -4.62
CA THR A 430 9.57 1.21 -3.73
C THR A 430 8.17 1.28 -3.11
N GLU A 431 7.94 2.12 -2.10
CA GLU A 431 6.58 2.35 -1.59
C GLU A 431 5.61 2.81 -2.68
N ALA A 432 6.01 3.72 -3.58
CA ALA A 432 5.17 4.13 -4.70
C ALA A 432 4.78 2.94 -5.60
N SER A 433 5.75 2.10 -5.95
CA SER A 433 5.48 0.95 -6.82
C SER A 433 4.69 -0.16 -6.10
N LEU A 434 4.82 -0.29 -4.77
CA LEU A 434 4.05 -1.23 -3.97
C LEU A 434 2.61 -0.74 -3.83
N LEU A 435 2.38 0.56 -3.56
CA LEU A 435 1.05 1.16 -3.56
C LEU A 435 0.36 0.97 -4.92
N ALA A 436 1.09 1.17 -6.03
CA ALA A 436 0.57 0.91 -7.37
C ALA A 436 0.24 -0.57 -7.58
N ALA A 437 1.06 -1.48 -7.07
CA ALA A 437 0.78 -2.92 -7.12
C ALA A 437 -0.47 -3.27 -6.29
N MET A 438 -0.58 -2.75 -5.06
CA MET A 438 -1.75 -2.96 -4.20
C MET A 438 -3.04 -2.43 -4.84
N GLU A 439 -2.98 -1.26 -5.49
CA GLU A 439 -4.12 -0.65 -6.19
C GLU A 439 -4.55 -1.45 -7.44
N THR A 440 -3.62 -2.14 -8.12
CA THR A 440 -3.88 -2.76 -9.42
C THR A 440 -3.78 -4.29 -9.46
N CYS A 441 -3.59 -4.92 -8.30
CA CYS A 441 -3.34 -6.35 -8.16
C CYS A 441 -4.46 -7.28 -8.69
N GLY A 442 -5.67 -6.76 -8.91
CA GLY A 442 -6.79 -7.53 -9.47
C GLY A 442 -6.82 -7.61 -11.01
N LYS A 443 -5.86 -6.99 -11.72
CA LYS A 443 -5.87 -6.93 -13.20
C LYS A 443 -5.72 -8.29 -13.88
N ASP A 444 -5.01 -9.22 -13.24
CA ASP A 444 -4.70 -10.53 -13.79
C ASP A 444 -5.73 -11.61 -13.36
N ILE A 445 -6.78 -11.24 -12.64
CA ILE A 445 -7.86 -12.16 -12.25
C ILE A 445 -8.68 -12.49 -13.48
N GLU A 446 -8.86 -13.77 -13.77
CA GLU A 446 -9.57 -14.24 -14.98
C GLU A 446 -11.07 -13.93 -14.95
N ASP A 447 -11.71 -14.12 -13.79
CA ASP A 447 -13.14 -13.84 -13.58
C ASP A 447 -13.45 -12.33 -13.68
N ASP A 448 -14.33 -11.97 -14.62
CA ASP A 448 -14.64 -10.57 -14.92
C ASP A 448 -15.39 -9.85 -13.80
N GLU A 449 -16.25 -10.54 -13.05
CA GLU A 449 -16.98 -9.95 -11.93
C GLU A 449 -16.04 -9.66 -10.76
N MET A 450 -15.14 -10.59 -10.42
CA MET A 450 -14.11 -10.41 -9.39
C MET A 450 -13.10 -9.34 -9.79
N ARG A 451 -12.68 -9.34 -11.06
CA ARG A 451 -11.81 -8.30 -11.62
C ARG A 451 -12.47 -6.94 -11.44
N GLN A 452 -13.76 -6.81 -11.78
CA GLN A 452 -14.50 -5.56 -11.64
C GLN A 452 -14.71 -5.16 -10.17
N ALA A 453 -14.89 -6.11 -9.25
CA ALA A 453 -14.99 -5.84 -7.81
C ALA A 453 -13.69 -5.29 -7.20
N ILE A 454 -12.51 -5.77 -7.65
CA ILE A 454 -11.22 -5.27 -7.18
C ILE A 454 -10.76 -4.02 -7.96
N LYS A 455 -11.21 -3.84 -9.21
CA LYS A 455 -10.71 -2.80 -10.13
C LYS A 455 -10.62 -1.40 -9.51
N ASP A 456 -11.59 -1.06 -8.68
CA ASP A 456 -11.69 0.29 -8.10
C ASP A 456 -10.97 0.41 -6.74
N CYS A 457 -10.74 -0.70 -6.03
CA CYS A 457 -10.26 -0.70 -4.64
C CYS A 457 -8.97 -1.47 -4.39
N GLY A 458 -8.46 -2.29 -5.30
CA GLY A 458 -7.25 -3.09 -5.09
C GLY A 458 -7.32 -3.97 -3.83
N ILE A 459 -6.16 -4.30 -3.25
CA ILE A 459 -6.09 -4.83 -1.88
C ILE A 459 -5.94 -3.69 -0.86
N GLY A 460 -6.86 -3.65 0.10
CA GLY A 460 -6.96 -2.58 1.08
C GLY A 460 -7.43 -1.26 0.47
N THR A 461 -8.09 -0.45 1.29
CA THR A 461 -8.59 0.88 0.90
C THR A 461 -7.46 1.91 0.85
N PRO A 462 -7.59 3.02 0.09
CA PRO A 462 -6.61 4.11 0.09
C PRO A 462 -6.19 4.55 1.50
N ALA A 463 -7.13 4.54 2.45
CA ALA A 463 -6.91 4.92 3.85
C ALA A 463 -6.09 3.92 4.68
N THR A 464 -6.01 2.64 4.27
CA THR A 464 -5.40 1.56 5.06
C THR A 464 -4.07 1.06 4.48
N ARG A 465 -3.82 1.24 3.18
CA ARG A 465 -2.60 0.75 2.51
C ARG A 465 -1.30 1.21 3.19
N ALA A 466 -1.20 2.50 3.55
CA ALA A 466 -0.04 3.04 4.26
C ALA A 466 0.19 2.34 5.61
N ALA A 467 -0.87 2.17 6.41
CA ALA A 467 -0.79 1.49 7.70
C ALA A 467 -0.44 -0.01 7.57
N ILE A 468 -0.86 -0.67 6.49
CA ILE A 468 -0.46 -2.05 6.19
C ILE A 468 1.04 -2.12 5.90
N ILE A 469 1.56 -1.21 5.06
CA ILE A 469 3.00 -1.13 4.76
C ILE A 469 3.79 -0.88 6.06
N GLU A 470 3.35 0.05 6.91
CA GLU A 470 3.95 0.28 8.23
C GLU A 470 3.87 -0.94 9.16
N THR A 471 2.79 -1.72 9.07
CA THR A 471 2.67 -2.98 9.80
C THR A 471 3.75 -3.98 9.38
N LEU A 472 4.06 -4.09 8.08
CA LEU A 472 5.13 -4.98 7.60
C LEU A 472 6.50 -4.57 8.16
N PHE A 473 6.78 -3.27 8.26
CA PHE A 473 8.00 -2.76 8.90
C PHE A 473 8.01 -3.03 10.40
N ALA A 474 6.94 -2.70 11.11
CA ALA A 474 6.82 -2.88 12.57
C ALA A 474 6.93 -4.35 12.99
N ARG A 475 6.51 -5.28 12.13
CA ARG A 475 6.63 -6.74 12.35
C ARG A 475 7.98 -7.30 11.94
N GLY A 476 8.85 -6.48 11.36
CA GLY A 476 10.18 -6.85 10.90
C GLY A 476 10.16 -7.80 9.70
N TYR A 477 9.14 -7.72 8.84
CA TYR A 477 9.03 -8.54 7.63
C TYR A 477 9.72 -7.89 6.43
N VAL A 478 9.72 -6.57 6.38
CA VAL A 478 10.32 -5.77 5.31
C VAL A 478 11.17 -4.68 5.96
N VAL A 479 12.21 -4.23 5.27
CA VAL A 479 13.03 -3.08 5.63
C VAL A 479 13.18 -2.15 4.42
N ARG A 480 13.41 -0.86 4.69
CA ARG A 480 13.80 0.12 3.68
C ARG A 480 15.30 0.00 3.46
N ALA A 481 15.71 -0.39 2.26
CA ALA A 481 17.08 -0.33 1.78
C ALA A 481 17.16 0.80 0.74
N GLU A 482 17.62 1.97 1.19
CA GLU A 482 17.47 3.23 0.45
C GLU A 482 16.00 3.48 0.09
N LYS A 483 15.66 3.63 -1.21
CA LYS A 483 14.29 3.78 -1.71
C LYS A 483 13.56 2.44 -1.91
N SER A 484 14.28 1.32 -1.84
CA SER A 484 13.74 -0.02 -2.13
C SER A 484 13.24 -0.71 -0.87
N LEU A 485 12.23 -1.55 -1.04
CA LEU A 485 11.65 -2.43 -0.05
C LEU A 485 12.24 -3.82 -0.21
N VAL A 486 12.92 -4.30 0.83
CA VAL A 486 13.60 -5.60 0.84
C VAL A 486 12.99 -6.45 1.95
N PRO A 487 12.56 -7.70 1.66
CA PRO A 487 12.07 -8.59 2.69
C PRO A 487 13.23 -9.01 3.61
N THR A 488 12.97 -9.10 4.91
CA THR A 488 13.92 -9.67 5.87
C THR A 488 13.90 -11.20 5.78
N GLU A 489 14.86 -11.86 6.43
CA GLU A 489 14.81 -13.33 6.59
C GLU A 489 13.50 -13.80 7.23
N LYS A 490 12.96 -13.03 8.19
CA LYS A 490 11.68 -13.32 8.83
C LYS A 490 10.52 -13.22 7.85
N GLY A 491 10.51 -12.18 7.01
CA GLY A 491 9.49 -11.99 5.97
C GLY A 491 9.55 -13.09 4.90
N LEU A 492 10.74 -13.43 4.43
CA LEU A 492 10.96 -14.53 3.48
C LEU A 492 10.53 -15.88 4.06
N ALA A 493 10.91 -16.18 5.30
CA ALA A 493 10.51 -17.43 5.96
C ALA A 493 8.98 -17.54 6.06
N LEU A 494 8.31 -16.47 6.48
CA LEU A 494 6.84 -16.45 6.52
C LEU A 494 6.24 -16.64 5.13
N TYR A 495 6.75 -15.89 4.13
CA TYR A 495 6.31 -16.01 2.75
C TYR A 495 6.44 -17.46 2.23
N TYR A 496 7.56 -18.14 2.48
CA TYR A 496 7.73 -19.53 2.04
C TYR A 496 6.71 -20.49 2.65
N VAL A 497 6.22 -20.22 3.86
CA VAL A 497 5.16 -21.02 4.48
C VAL A 497 3.81 -20.77 3.79
N VAL A 498 3.48 -19.50 3.55
CA VAL A 498 2.11 -19.10 3.18
C VAL A 498 1.90 -18.85 1.69
N LYS A 499 2.94 -18.83 0.86
CA LYS A 499 2.85 -18.40 -0.56
C LYS A 499 1.91 -19.24 -1.43
N GLU A 500 1.64 -20.49 -1.06
CA GLU A 500 0.69 -21.36 -1.76
C GLU A 500 -0.66 -21.45 -1.04
N MET A 501 -0.83 -20.75 0.09
CA MET A 501 -2.08 -20.72 0.85
C MET A 501 -2.96 -19.57 0.38
N GLN A 502 -4.28 -19.74 0.45
CA GLN A 502 -5.25 -18.72 0.02
C GLN A 502 -5.04 -17.37 0.72
N ILE A 503 -4.58 -17.34 1.97
CA ILE A 503 -4.33 -16.10 2.73
C ILE A 503 -3.25 -15.19 2.10
N ALA A 504 -2.39 -15.73 1.22
CA ALA A 504 -1.40 -14.95 0.48
C ALA A 504 -1.86 -14.57 -0.94
N ASP A 505 -3.03 -15.06 -1.36
CA ASP A 505 -3.60 -14.79 -2.68
C ASP A 505 -4.41 -13.48 -2.68
N VAL A 506 -4.21 -12.69 -3.73
CA VAL A 506 -4.99 -11.49 -4.00
C VAL A 506 -6.41 -11.84 -4.41
N ALA A 507 -6.62 -12.96 -5.11
CA ALA A 507 -7.95 -13.39 -5.56
C ALA A 507 -8.90 -13.60 -4.38
N MET A 508 -8.44 -14.21 -3.29
CA MET A 508 -9.20 -14.37 -2.04
C MET A 508 -9.67 -13.01 -1.49
N THR A 509 -8.83 -11.96 -1.57
CA THR A 509 -9.23 -10.60 -1.17
C THR A 509 -10.35 -10.07 -2.06
N GLY A 510 -10.32 -10.37 -3.36
CA GLY A 510 -11.36 -10.01 -4.31
C GLY A 510 -12.70 -10.67 -4.08
N GLU A 511 -12.70 -11.97 -3.83
CA GLU A 511 -13.90 -12.74 -3.49
C GLU A 511 -14.60 -12.14 -2.26
N TRP A 512 -13.82 -11.72 -1.26
CA TRP A 512 -14.36 -11.07 -0.07
C TRP A 512 -14.97 -9.71 -0.39
N GLU A 513 -14.26 -8.84 -1.14
CA GLU A 513 -14.82 -7.53 -1.51
C GLU A 513 -16.07 -7.67 -2.41
N GLN A 514 -16.12 -8.69 -3.28
CA GLN A 514 -17.31 -8.99 -4.06
C GLN A 514 -18.48 -9.42 -3.16
N SER A 515 -18.24 -10.31 -2.20
CA SER A 515 -19.26 -10.78 -1.25
C SER A 515 -19.77 -9.65 -0.36
N LEU A 516 -18.87 -8.80 0.13
CA LEU A 516 -19.22 -7.61 0.91
C LEU A 516 -20.06 -6.64 0.08
N ALA A 517 -19.73 -6.43 -1.19
CA ALA A 517 -20.54 -5.61 -2.10
C ALA A 517 -21.93 -6.22 -2.38
N LYS A 518 -22.05 -7.55 -2.44
CA LYS A 518 -23.35 -8.25 -2.53
C LYS A 518 -24.19 -8.02 -1.26
N ILE A 519 -23.56 -8.03 -0.07
CA ILE A 519 -24.24 -7.66 1.19
C ILE A 519 -24.70 -6.20 1.14
N GLU A 520 -23.85 -5.26 0.71
CA GLU A 520 -24.23 -3.83 0.57
C GLU A 520 -25.45 -3.63 -0.34
N ARG A 521 -25.59 -4.44 -1.40
CA ARG A 521 -26.73 -4.42 -2.33
C ARG A 521 -27.95 -5.22 -1.85
N GLY A 522 -27.83 -5.96 -0.75
CA GLY A 522 -28.89 -6.86 -0.26
C GLY A 522 -29.05 -8.14 -1.07
N GLU A 523 -28.05 -8.50 -1.88
CA GLU A 523 -28.03 -9.72 -2.71
C GLU A 523 -27.47 -10.94 -1.96
N MET A 524 -26.86 -10.73 -0.79
CA MET A 524 -26.29 -11.77 0.06
C MET A 524 -26.57 -11.44 1.53
N ASP A 525 -26.90 -12.46 2.32
CA ASP A 525 -27.06 -12.34 3.77
C ASP A 525 -25.68 -12.32 4.46
N ASP A 526 -25.48 -11.42 5.42
CA ASP A 526 -24.20 -11.27 6.12
C ASP A 526 -23.83 -12.51 6.95
N ARG A 527 -24.83 -13.29 7.39
CA ARG A 527 -24.63 -14.53 8.17
C ARG A 527 -24.08 -15.64 7.29
N ASP A 528 -24.45 -15.69 6.02
CA ASP A 528 -23.92 -16.67 5.07
C ASP A 528 -22.44 -16.39 4.75
N PHE A 529 -22.11 -15.12 4.53
CA PHE A 529 -20.71 -14.70 4.41
C PHE A 529 -19.92 -15.07 5.66
N ARG A 530 -20.41 -14.72 6.86
CA ARG A 530 -19.74 -15.02 8.12
C ARG A 530 -19.49 -16.52 8.31
N ARG A 531 -20.45 -17.39 7.97
CA ARG A 531 -20.28 -18.84 8.03
C ARG A 531 -19.12 -19.32 7.13
N GLY A 532 -19.03 -18.81 5.91
CA GLY A 532 -17.91 -19.09 5.03
C GLY A 532 -16.56 -18.62 5.60
N ILE A 533 -16.53 -17.48 6.27
CA ILE A 533 -15.30 -16.99 6.95
C ILE A 533 -14.91 -17.88 8.14
N GLU A 534 -15.88 -18.37 8.90
CA GLU A 534 -15.67 -19.29 10.01
C GLU A 534 -15.08 -20.65 9.53
N GLU A 535 -15.62 -21.19 8.44
CA GLU A 535 -15.11 -22.40 7.78
C GLU A 535 -13.67 -22.19 7.29
N TYR A 536 -13.43 -21.11 6.54
CA TYR A 536 -12.10 -20.76 6.05
C TYR A 536 -11.10 -20.55 7.20
N THR A 537 -11.51 -19.87 8.28
CA THR A 537 -10.67 -19.67 9.47
C THR A 537 -10.22 -21.01 10.06
N SER A 538 -11.12 -21.99 10.10
CA SER A 538 -10.82 -23.33 10.60
C SER A 538 -9.84 -24.07 9.70
N LEU A 539 -10.01 -23.96 8.39
CA LEU A 539 -9.11 -24.53 7.38
C LEU A 539 -7.69 -23.94 7.51
N ILE A 540 -7.54 -22.62 7.40
CA ILE A 540 -6.22 -21.96 7.42
C ILE A 540 -5.49 -22.18 8.75
N THR A 541 -6.21 -22.21 9.87
CA THR A 541 -5.62 -22.52 11.18
C THR A 541 -5.02 -23.93 11.20
N SER A 542 -5.74 -24.90 10.63
CA SER A 542 -5.30 -26.30 10.57
C SER A 542 -4.08 -26.45 9.65
N GLU A 543 -4.11 -25.83 8.47
CA GLU A 543 -2.97 -25.80 7.54
C GLU A 543 -1.72 -25.22 8.20
N LEU A 544 -1.84 -24.05 8.85
CA LEU A 544 -0.71 -23.38 9.50
C LEU A 544 -0.15 -24.19 10.68
N LEU A 545 -0.99 -24.85 11.49
CA LEU A 545 -0.53 -25.71 12.59
C LEU A 545 0.18 -26.97 12.08
N SER A 546 -0.20 -27.47 10.89
CA SER A 546 0.44 -28.63 10.27
C SER A 546 1.83 -28.32 9.67
N CYS A 547 2.17 -27.04 9.50
CA CYS A 547 3.44 -26.57 8.97
C CYS A 547 4.59 -26.71 9.99
N GLN A 548 4.89 -27.94 10.42
CA GLN A 548 5.98 -28.25 11.37
C GLN A 548 7.38 -28.11 10.76
N LYS A 549 7.50 -28.00 9.42
CA LYS A 549 8.75 -28.27 8.70
C LYS A 549 9.65 -27.06 8.38
N ILE A 550 9.16 -25.82 8.50
CA ILE A 550 9.87 -24.67 7.90
C ILE A 550 10.67 -23.85 8.93
N PHE A 551 10.25 -23.82 10.20
CA PHE A 551 11.01 -23.18 11.27
C PHE A 551 11.92 -24.18 11.99
N GLY A 552 12.84 -24.78 11.21
CA GLY A 552 13.75 -25.81 11.69
C GLY A 552 14.43 -25.42 13.02
N HIS A 553 14.38 -26.35 13.96
CA HIS A 553 15.17 -26.33 15.19
C HIS A 553 16.30 -27.35 15.05
N LYS A 554 17.41 -27.11 15.75
CA LYS A 554 18.41 -28.17 15.94
C LYS A 554 17.97 -29.02 17.14
N GLU A 555 17.77 -30.31 16.91
CA GLU A 555 17.69 -31.28 18.00
C GLU A 555 19.00 -31.22 18.79
N SER A 556 18.90 -31.23 20.12
CA SER A 556 20.07 -31.38 20.98
C SER A 556 19.88 -32.56 21.91
N GLU A 557 21.00 -33.17 22.29
CA GLU A 557 21.01 -34.26 23.26
C GLU A 557 20.72 -33.78 24.69
N CYS A 558 20.70 -32.47 24.94
CA CYS A 558 20.49 -31.88 26.25
C CYS A 558 19.09 -32.24 26.80
N THR A 559 19.08 -32.95 27.92
CA THR A 559 17.86 -33.27 28.65
C THR A 559 17.30 -32.03 29.34
N CYS A 560 15.98 -31.89 29.38
CA CYS A 560 15.31 -30.75 29.98
C CYS A 560 15.58 -30.68 31.49
N PRO A 561 16.09 -29.56 32.02
CA PRO A 561 16.45 -29.45 33.44
C PRO A 561 15.21 -29.40 34.36
N LYS A 562 14.02 -29.08 33.81
CA LYS A 562 12.77 -29.01 34.57
C LYS A 562 12.05 -30.35 34.70
N CYS A 563 11.97 -31.14 33.62
CA CYS A 563 11.20 -32.38 33.63
C CYS A 563 12.04 -33.67 33.55
N GLY A 564 13.34 -33.58 33.25
CA GLY A 564 14.24 -34.72 33.16
C GLY A 564 13.96 -35.72 32.03
N THR A 565 12.82 -35.62 31.34
CA THR A 565 12.35 -36.59 30.34
C THR A 565 12.34 -36.05 28.92
N GLY A 566 12.04 -34.77 28.73
CA GLY A 566 12.06 -34.14 27.40
C GLY A 566 13.47 -33.72 26.95
N LYS A 567 13.66 -33.56 25.64
CA LYS A 567 14.87 -33.01 25.02
C LYS A 567 14.72 -31.52 24.72
N MET A 568 15.83 -30.80 24.83
CA MET A 568 15.87 -29.36 24.56
C MET A 568 16.15 -29.10 23.08
N GLN A 569 15.24 -28.36 22.44
CA GLN A 569 15.24 -28.02 21.03
C GLN A 569 15.78 -26.59 20.82
N PHE A 570 16.83 -26.43 20.01
CA PHE A 570 17.55 -25.17 19.85
C PHE A 570 17.01 -24.37 18.67
N PHE A 571 16.28 -23.29 18.98
CA PHE A 571 15.84 -22.30 18.00
C PHE A 571 16.70 -21.04 18.09
N HIS A 572 16.74 -20.20 17.05
CA HIS A 572 17.64 -19.03 17.03
C HIS A 572 17.39 -17.96 18.11
N LYS A 573 16.25 -17.95 18.82
CA LYS A 573 15.98 -17.00 19.94
C LYS A 573 15.65 -17.66 21.28
N VAL A 574 15.35 -18.95 21.28
CA VAL A 574 14.85 -19.67 22.45
C VAL A 574 15.28 -21.12 22.34
N VAL A 575 15.53 -21.77 23.47
CA VAL A 575 15.69 -23.22 23.57
C VAL A 575 14.51 -23.77 24.37
N ARG A 576 13.81 -24.79 23.86
CA ARG A 576 12.55 -25.26 24.44
C ARG A 576 12.51 -26.78 24.63
N CYS A 577 11.93 -27.25 25.72
CA CYS A 577 11.63 -28.67 25.92
C CYS A 577 10.56 -29.18 24.94
N ASP A 578 10.78 -30.33 24.32
CA ASP A 578 9.84 -31.00 23.40
C ASP A 578 8.73 -31.81 24.10
N ASN A 579 8.89 -32.13 25.40
CA ASN A 579 7.83 -32.76 26.17
C ASN A 579 6.64 -31.79 26.30
N LYS A 580 5.49 -32.19 25.75
CA LYS A 580 4.26 -31.40 25.65
C LYS A 580 3.70 -30.96 27.00
N GLU A 581 3.91 -31.74 28.07
CA GLU A 581 3.44 -31.38 29.42
C GLU A 581 4.36 -30.40 30.14
N CYS A 582 5.64 -30.32 29.73
CA CYS A 582 6.63 -29.43 30.33
C CYS A 582 6.78 -28.11 29.57
N GLY A 583 7.15 -28.20 28.29
CA GLY A 583 7.30 -27.06 27.39
C GLY A 583 8.24 -25.94 27.83
N LEU A 584 9.16 -26.16 28.79
CA LEU A 584 10.04 -25.15 29.38
C LEU A 584 10.72 -24.29 28.30
N PRO A 585 10.50 -22.96 28.27
CA PRO A 585 11.19 -22.04 27.36
C PRO A 585 12.38 -21.36 28.05
N ILE A 586 13.53 -21.30 27.37
CA ILE A 586 14.71 -20.53 27.81
C ILE A 586 15.12 -19.56 26.71
N PHE A 587 14.92 -18.26 26.94
CA PHE A 587 15.23 -17.23 25.95
C PHE A 587 16.74 -16.93 25.91
N ARG A 588 17.28 -16.79 24.70
CA ARG A 588 18.70 -16.46 24.49
C ARG A 588 19.01 -15.01 24.81
N GLN A 589 18.07 -14.11 24.55
CA GLN A 589 18.28 -12.70 24.78
C GLN A 589 18.11 -12.37 26.26
N LYS A 590 19.17 -11.86 26.88
CA LYS A 590 19.13 -11.32 28.23
C LYS A 590 19.89 -10.01 28.29
N ALA A 591 19.23 -8.96 28.79
CA ALA A 591 19.82 -7.62 28.95
C ALA A 591 20.60 -7.12 27.71
N GLY A 592 20.03 -7.29 26.51
CA GLY A 592 20.62 -6.80 25.26
C GLY A 592 21.80 -7.61 24.71
N LYS A 593 22.10 -8.79 25.26
CA LYS A 593 23.01 -9.79 24.70
C LYS A 593 22.23 -11.07 24.35
N ASP A 594 22.55 -11.68 23.21
CA ASP A 594 22.06 -13.01 22.84
C ASP A 594 23.09 -14.07 23.24
N LEU A 595 22.62 -15.14 23.90
CA LEU A 595 23.42 -16.31 24.26
C LEU A 595 23.61 -17.24 23.04
N THR A 596 24.85 -17.66 22.83
CA THR A 596 25.27 -18.65 21.83
C THR A 596 24.72 -20.04 22.13
N ASP A 597 24.78 -20.96 21.17
CA ASP A 597 24.36 -22.36 21.38
C ASP A 597 25.15 -23.00 22.52
N ASP A 598 26.45 -22.73 22.63
CA ASP A 598 27.30 -23.34 23.66
C ASP A 598 27.04 -22.76 25.05
N GLU A 599 26.88 -21.44 25.17
CA GLU A 599 26.46 -20.79 26.44
C GLU A 599 25.07 -21.31 26.89
N MET A 600 24.16 -21.58 25.94
CA MET A 600 22.85 -22.16 26.24
C MET A 600 22.94 -23.62 26.68
N LYS A 601 23.78 -24.45 26.03
CA LYS A 601 24.04 -25.83 26.44
C LYS A 601 24.63 -25.88 27.85
N GLU A 602 25.58 -25.00 28.15
CA GLU A 602 26.20 -24.88 29.47
C GLU A 602 25.15 -24.55 30.54
N LEU A 603 24.32 -23.53 30.30
CA LEU A 603 23.23 -23.16 31.22
C LEU A 603 22.27 -24.32 31.48
N ILE A 604 21.87 -25.03 30.42
CA ILE A 604 20.92 -26.15 30.49
C ILE A 604 21.51 -27.34 31.27
N THR A 605 22.78 -27.64 31.04
CA THR A 605 23.45 -28.82 31.62
C THR A 605 23.89 -28.58 33.05
N ASN A 606 24.43 -27.39 33.34
CA ASN A 606 25.07 -27.07 34.63
C ASN A 606 24.18 -26.23 35.54
N GLY A 607 23.02 -25.77 35.06
CA GLY A 607 22.14 -24.83 35.74
C GLY A 607 22.66 -23.39 35.79
N LYS A 608 23.88 -23.14 35.27
CA LYS A 608 24.54 -21.84 35.19
C LYS A 608 25.59 -21.80 34.06
N THR A 609 25.89 -20.61 33.57
CA THR A 609 26.97 -20.35 32.61
C THR A 609 28.28 -20.00 33.31
N GLY A 610 29.38 -19.89 32.55
CA GLY A 610 30.53 -19.07 32.94
C GLY A 610 30.22 -17.57 33.03
N VAL A 611 31.23 -16.75 33.35
CA VAL A 611 31.09 -15.28 33.38
C VAL A 611 30.99 -14.74 31.95
N LEU A 612 29.85 -14.20 31.58
CA LEU A 612 29.60 -13.67 30.24
C LEU A 612 29.70 -12.14 30.24
N LYS A 613 30.40 -11.60 29.23
CA LYS A 613 30.55 -10.15 29.02
C LYS A 613 29.49 -9.63 28.04
N GLY A 614 29.18 -8.33 28.13
CA GLY A 614 28.44 -7.60 27.09
C GLY A 614 26.95 -7.35 27.37
N PHE A 615 26.45 -7.67 28.57
CA PHE A 615 25.11 -7.29 28.99
C PHE A 615 24.98 -5.78 29.16
N LYS A 616 23.78 -5.22 28.98
CA LYS A 616 23.47 -3.79 29.11
C LYS A 616 22.41 -3.57 30.19
N SER A 617 22.70 -2.67 31.14
CA SER A 617 21.74 -2.28 32.17
C SER A 617 20.60 -1.43 31.58
N LYS A 618 19.55 -1.15 32.36
CA LYS A 618 18.47 -0.24 31.95
C LYS A 618 18.96 1.17 31.61
N GLN A 619 20.12 1.57 32.15
CA GLN A 619 20.79 2.85 31.86
C GLN A 619 21.80 2.74 30.70
N GLY A 620 21.84 1.61 29.97
CA GLY A 620 22.72 1.39 28.83
C GLY A 620 24.17 1.01 29.16
N LYS A 621 24.56 0.97 30.45
CA LYS A 621 25.92 0.61 30.89
C LYS A 621 26.20 -0.88 30.69
N LYS A 622 27.38 -1.21 30.16
CA LYS A 622 27.79 -2.61 29.94
C LYS A 622 28.24 -3.26 31.25
N PHE A 623 27.90 -4.53 31.46
CA PHE A 623 28.35 -5.32 32.61
C PHE A 623 28.61 -6.79 32.25
N SER A 624 29.25 -7.52 33.16
CA SER A 624 29.51 -8.96 33.04
C SER A 624 28.85 -9.70 34.20
N ALA A 625 28.29 -10.88 33.94
CA ALA A 625 27.60 -11.68 34.95
C ALA A 625 27.54 -13.15 34.52
N ILE A 626 27.33 -14.03 35.50
CA ILE A 626 26.91 -15.41 35.27
C ILE A 626 25.39 -15.41 35.09
N VAL A 627 24.88 -16.21 34.15
CA VAL A 627 23.46 -16.48 34.02
C VAL A 627 23.18 -17.83 34.68
N ALA A 628 22.22 -17.90 35.60
CA ALA A 628 21.84 -19.14 36.28
C ALA A 628 20.32 -19.28 36.35
N PHE A 629 19.82 -20.49 36.59
CA PHE A 629 18.41 -20.70 36.90
C PHE A 629 18.08 -20.34 38.35
N ASP A 630 16.85 -19.86 38.59
CA ASP A 630 16.20 -19.86 39.91
C ASP A 630 15.40 -21.17 40.13
N SER A 631 14.69 -21.27 41.25
CA SER A 631 13.86 -22.44 41.61
C SER A 631 12.73 -22.72 40.62
N ASP A 632 12.31 -21.72 39.84
CA ASP A 632 11.24 -21.82 38.83
C ASP A 632 11.80 -21.96 37.41
N PHE A 633 13.11 -22.15 37.26
CA PHE A 633 13.84 -22.20 35.99
C PHE A 633 13.80 -20.89 35.17
N ASN A 634 13.59 -19.74 35.81
CA ASN A 634 13.85 -18.46 35.17
C ASN A 634 15.34 -18.13 35.23
N THR A 635 15.83 -17.36 34.26
CA THR A 635 17.24 -16.94 34.27
C THR A 635 17.43 -15.72 35.18
N GLN A 636 18.45 -15.75 36.03
CA GLN A 636 18.88 -14.66 36.89
C GLN A 636 20.37 -14.34 36.68
N PHE A 637 20.80 -13.16 37.12
CA PHE A 637 22.21 -12.78 37.09
C PHE A 637 22.87 -13.07 38.44
N ILE A 638 23.99 -13.78 38.41
CA ILE A 638 24.89 -13.91 39.55
C ILE A 638 26.14 -13.10 39.21
N PHE A 639 26.44 -12.11 40.05
CA PHE A 639 27.64 -11.30 39.88
C PHE A 639 28.79 -12.00 40.60
N PRO A 640 29.92 -12.27 39.92
CA PRO A 640 31.10 -12.77 40.59
C PRO A 640 31.56 -11.74 41.65
N LYS A 641 32.00 -12.25 42.81
CA LYS A 641 32.56 -11.41 43.88
C LYS A 641 33.88 -10.79 43.47
#